data_AF-A0A6A4ID57-F1
#
_entry.id   AF-A0A6A4ID57-F1
#
_cell.length_a   1.000
_cell.length_b   1.000
_cell.length_c   1.000
_cell.angle_alpha   90.00
_cell.angle_beta   90.00
_cell.angle_gamma   90.00
#
_symmetry.space_group_name_H-M   'P 1'
#
loop_
_entity.id
_entity.type
_entity.pdbx_description
1 polymer ?
#
loop_
_entity_poly.entity_id
_entity_poly.type
_entity_poly.pdbx_seq_one_letter_code
_entity_poly.pdbx_strand_id
1 'polypeptide(L)'
;MDSPARTKYDSYDSDSGDDESDVIIGIMGSTGSGKSSFINLLAGNGSVEVGHSLESQTSDIKRVRFVHPSGRWVTIVDTPGFDDSRVSNTEILKRIAKFLLDEYDNKRKLNGLLYFQRISDTRFGAQSQINLKMFRGICGADAYKNVAVLTTFWDKVDKEEGEKRELELKSNSKFFQPLVQGGATFMRHIRTLDGAQKVLEHIFTLAPTKVQITKEIREEGKSLEETTAGSVHREEVERLIAKHKKELAGLQAEIIALKSSDSEMRRELSTEKAEMQRDLASWEEEIAKLVQGDNRNNSLPPCGTVFAGIDQDKARDVFRFAYCAMYPPYLESIPSKYRTDISDIFDFTSLLQTTVTTFTKLPDLTRVFDSTEVRSMDDLVQRNRRLHAKVRSDKHIVSAGWSAISHLTLGMYFSKNIGHRDDWYTDAVFGQQQFTGVNPTSIIAASSRWLAEFATVSRVQRREDMADIINSDPKNFFVQDYSYFRSVVGLSSDADISSQGRYGCSSVVLFHLEPQGKLHPLAITLDYRGNMQKSVTIFNRRTSSSTAGNESDDWPWRYAKMCAQVSDWFRHEITVHLVHTHLLEEVLIVAARRTLPSSHIVLKLLQPHWQTTLSLNEAARAILVPKIIIGMTGFTDTQTYAFIKNAYLNFDWRGSYVPNDLPGRGFPLEQLGDARYHNYGYARNIAHMWKIIRKFVGTVLSAVYVEGDAQVASDPSIAAFCNEVCSVDGGQLASFSAIKTLDELIDFVTMCIHIAAPQHTAVNYLQQYYQTFVPNKPSCLLRPLPRTLAELQGFKEVDILAVLPSPHSRDWLLMAQVPYLLSMEVAADNTILHYAATTIKSSSTPTDIRNAAMIFKNDLQEFAHHRFRSTYLVMDPYRTAVSILI
;
A
#
# COMPACT_ATOMS: atom_id res chain seq x y z
N MET A 1 -19.36 -1.01 -61.38
CA MET A 1 -20.36 -0.44 -60.47
C MET A 1 -20.15 -1.01 -59.09
N ASP A 2 -19.35 -0.49 -58.17
CA ASP A 2 -18.27 0.50 -58.13
C ASP A 2 -18.06 0.65 -56.62
N SER A 3 -17.05 -0.02 -56.08
CA SER A 3 -16.70 0.09 -54.66
C SER A 3 -15.69 1.23 -54.52
N PRO A 4 -15.93 2.25 -53.68
CA PRO A 4 -15.05 3.40 -53.60
C PRO A 4 -13.76 3.07 -52.84
N ALA A 5 -12.69 3.73 -53.28
CA ALA A 5 -11.30 3.49 -52.94
C ALA A 5 -10.98 3.58 -51.43
N ARG A 6 -10.16 2.64 -50.95
CA ARG A 6 -9.42 2.73 -49.69
C ARG A 6 -8.27 3.73 -49.85
N THR A 7 -8.30 4.83 -49.11
CA THR A 7 -7.15 5.71 -48.94
C THR A 7 -6.13 5.05 -48.01
N LYS A 8 -4.90 4.85 -48.49
CA LYS A 8 -3.73 4.40 -47.71
C LYS A 8 -3.33 5.49 -46.72
N TYR A 9 -3.00 5.12 -45.49
CA TYR A 9 -2.19 5.93 -44.58
C TYR A 9 -0.77 5.37 -44.65
N ASP A 10 0.12 6.12 -45.27
CA ASP A 10 1.54 5.77 -45.41
C ASP A 10 2.31 6.01 -44.10
N SER A 11 3.22 5.08 -43.84
CA SER A 11 4.25 5.12 -42.82
C SER A 11 5.23 6.27 -43.07
N TYR A 12 5.72 6.86 -41.97
CA TYR A 12 6.80 7.85 -41.87
C TYR A 12 7.82 7.81 -43.02
N ASP A 13 7.83 8.88 -43.81
CA ASP A 13 8.99 9.32 -44.59
C ASP A 13 9.47 10.67 -44.05
N SER A 14 10.78 10.76 -43.86
CA SER A 14 11.50 11.93 -43.38
C SER A 14 11.50 13.05 -44.42
N ASP A 15 11.41 14.30 -43.93
CA ASP A 15 11.74 15.55 -44.61
C ASP A 15 10.67 16.13 -45.58
N SER A 16 9.73 16.92 -45.04
CA SER A 16 9.01 17.98 -45.78
C SER A 16 8.53 19.07 -44.82
N GLY A 17 8.69 20.33 -45.24
CA GLY A 17 8.79 21.53 -44.38
C GLY A 17 7.58 21.86 -43.49
N ASP A 18 7.92 22.31 -42.28
CA ASP A 18 7.02 22.94 -41.30
C ASP A 18 6.57 24.33 -41.81
N ASP A 19 5.30 24.44 -42.20
CA ASP A 19 4.68 25.68 -42.69
C ASP A 19 4.11 26.51 -41.52
N GLU A 20 4.25 27.85 -41.56
CA GLU A 20 3.73 28.81 -40.54
C GLU A 20 2.19 28.81 -40.39
N SER A 21 1.46 27.92 -41.07
CA SER A 21 -0.01 27.87 -41.15
C SER A 21 -0.68 26.80 -40.28
N ASP A 22 0.11 25.96 -39.61
CA ASP A 22 -0.35 24.87 -38.73
C ASP A 22 -1.08 25.40 -37.48
N VAL A 23 -2.26 24.84 -37.18
CA VAL A 23 -3.02 25.16 -35.96
C VAL A 23 -2.62 24.21 -34.84
N ILE A 24 -2.10 24.75 -33.73
CA ILE A 24 -1.68 23.97 -32.56
C ILE A 24 -2.68 24.15 -31.42
N ILE A 25 -3.20 23.04 -30.91
CA ILE A 25 -4.20 23.02 -29.83
C ILE A 25 -3.72 22.11 -28.70
N GLY A 26 -3.61 22.67 -27.50
CA GLY A 26 -3.32 21.88 -26.29
C GLY A 26 -4.62 21.41 -25.63
N ILE A 27 -4.71 20.14 -25.25
CA ILE A 27 -5.87 19.59 -24.54
C ILE A 27 -5.49 19.23 -23.11
N MET A 28 -6.30 19.68 -22.15
CA MET A 28 -6.13 19.48 -20.72
C MET A 28 -7.47 19.11 -20.04
N GLY A 29 -7.39 18.54 -18.84
CA GLY A 29 -8.57 18.16 -18.05
C GLY A 29 -8.34 16.86 -17.29
N SER A 30 -9.22 16.56 -16.34
CA SER A 30 -9.11 15.36 -15.48
C SER A 30 -9.11 14.05 -16.28
N THR A 31 -8.62 12.98 -15.69
CA THR A 31 -8.71 11.62 -16.24
C THR A 31 -10.17 11.24 -16.51
N GLY A 32 -10.46 10.63 -17.68
CA GLY A 32 -11.82 10.23 -18.04
C GLY A 32 -12.77 11.36 -18.41
N SER A 33 -12.28 12.60 -18.56
CA SER A 33 -13.10 13.78 -18.95
C SER A 33 -13.52 13.82 -20.43
N GLY A 34 -13.05 12.87 -21.24
CA GLY A 34 -13.42 12.73 -22.67
C GLY A 34 -12.38 13.25 -23.66
N LYS A 35 -11.16 13.59 -23.21
CA LYS A 35 -10.03 14.07 -24.05
C LYS A 35 -9.74 13.14 -25.24
N SER A 36 -9.39 11.88 -24.97
CA SER A 36 -9.03 10.90 -26.02
C SER A 36 -10.21 10.60 -26.95
N SER A 37 -11.44 10.60 -26.43
CA SER A 37 -12.65 10.44 -27.26
C SER A 37 -12.84 11.60 -28.23
N PHE A 38 -12.55 12.83 -27.81
CA PHE A 38 -12.60 14.01 -28.68
C PHE A 38 -11.55 13.93 -29.80
N ILE A 39 -10.33 13.49 -29.48
CA ILE A 39 -9.25 13.33 -30.48
C ILE A 39 -9.63 12.28 -31.52
N ASN A 40 -10.16 11.13 -31.10
CA ASN A 40 -10.56 10.06 -32.01
C ASN A 40 -11.71 10.44 -32.94
N LEU A 41 -12.64 11.28 -32.50
CA LEU A 41 -13.68 11.81 -33.38
C LEU A 41 -13.05 12.57 -34.55
N LEU A 42 -12.05 13.40 -34.27
CA LEU A 42 -11.44 14.31 -35.25
C LEU A 42 -10.41 13.63 -36.18
N ALA A 43 -9.55 12.77 -35.63
CA ALA A 43 -8.44 12.14 -36.36
C ALA A 43 -8.78 10.75 -36.92
N GLY A 44 -10.00 10.25 -36.70
CA GLY A 44 -10.46 8.92 -37.13
C GLY A 44 -10.14 7.81 -36.12
N ASN A 45 -11.02 6.81 -36.03
CA ASN A 45 -10.93 5.70 -35.07
C ASN A 45 -9.58 4.97 -35.18
N GLY A 46 -8.79 4.99 -34.09
CA GLY A 46 -7.51 4.26 -33.97
C GLY A 46 -6.27 5.13 -33.85
N SER A 47 -6.39 6.45 -33.92
CA SER A 47 -5.27 7.41 -33.75
C SER A 47 -4.86 7.60 -32.27
N VAL A 48 -5.80 7.42 -31.34
CA VAL A 48 -5.56 7.30 -29.89
C VAL A 48 -6.41 6.13 -29.37
N GLU A 49 -5.93 5.29 -28.46
CA GLU A 49 -6.81 4.25 -27.89
C GLU A 49 -7.85 4.92 -26.97
N VAL A 50 -9.15 4.81 -27.32
CA VAL A 50 -10.25 5.22 -26.44
C VAL A 50 -10.69 3.99 -25.68
N GLY A 51 -10.11 3.80 -24.49
CA GLY A 51 -10.62 2.85 -23.52
C GLY A 51 -12.00 3.29 -23.03
N HIS A 52 -12.99 2.40 -23.07
CA HIS A 52 -14.23 2.56 -22.32
C HIS A 52 -14.08 2.18 -20.83
N SER A 53 -12.84 2.00 -20.35
CA SER A 53 -12.44 1.79 -18.96
C SER A 53 -12.19 3.12 -18.23
N LEU A 54 -12.28 3.13 -16.90
CA LEU A 54 -12.06 4.29 -16.01
C LEU A 54 -10.56 4.70 -15.90
N GLU A 55 -9.72 4.30 -16.86
CA GLU A 55 -8.26 4.45 -16.85
C GLU A 55 -7.80 5.75 -17.55
N SER A 56 -6.77 6.43 -17.02
CA SER A 56 -6.00 7.45 -17.75
C SER A 56 -5.02 6.76 -18.68
N GLN A 57 -5.05 7.01 -19.99
CA GLN A 57 -4.15 6.37 -20.97
C GLN A 57 -3.27 7.35 -21.76
N THR A 58 -2.55 8.22 -21.06
CA THR A 58 -1.41 8.95 -21.64
C THR A 58 -0.25 9.05 -20.63
N SER A 59 0.72 8.13 -20.72
CA SER A 59 1.97 8.21 -19.95
C SER A 59 2.98 9.20 -20.55
N ASP A 60 2.77 9.66 -21.80
CA ASP A 60 3.58 10.65 -22.53
C ASP A 60 2.70 11.63 -23.31
N ILE A 61 3.20 12.85 -23.57
CA ILE A 61 2.51 13.85 -24.40
C ILE A 61 2.42 13.31 -25.84
N LYS A 62 1.21 13.07 -26.33
CA LYS A 62 0.97 12.57 -27.70
C LYS A 62 0.59 13.72 -28.62
N ARG A 63 1.21 13.78 -29.80
CA ARG A 63 0.86 14.73 -30.87
C ARG A 63 0.06 13.99 -31.93
N VAL A 64 -1.13 14.49 -32.24
CA VAL A 64 -1.99 13.95 -33.31
C VAL A 64 -2.19 15.03 -34.35
N ARG A 65 -1.67 14.80 -35.56
CA ARG A 65 -1.76 15.73 -36.69
C ARG A 65 -2.74 15.19 -37.74
N PHE A 66 -3.67 16.01 -38.18
CA PHE A 66 -4.65 15.66 -39.22
C PHE A 66 -5.06 16.91 -40.02
N VAL A 67 -5.70 16.69 -41.18
CA VAL A 67 -6.23 17.77 -42.03
C VAL A 67 -7.71 17.96 -41.71
N HIS A 68 -8.08 19.18 -41.30
CA HIS A 68 -9.48 19.54 -41.10
C HIS A 68 -10.21 19.67 -42.47
N PRO A 69 -11.52 19.39 -42.57
CA PRO A 69 -12.30 19.58 -43.81
C PRO A 69 -12.19 20.98 -44.44
N SER A 70 -11.79 21.99 -43.66
CA SER A 70 -11.49 23.34 -44.17
C SER A 70 -10.15 23.46 -44.90
N GLY A 71 -9.39 22.37 -45.05
CA GLY A 71 -8.07 22.33 -45.68
C GLY A 71 -6.90 22.77 -44.79
N ARG A 72 -7.12 22.99 -43.48
CA ARG A 72 -6.07 23.42 -42.53
C ARG A 72 -5.45 22.22 -41.82
N TRP A 73 -4.14 22.25 -41.63
CA TRP A 73 -3.43 21.31 -40.76
C TRP A 73 -3.68 21.64 -39.29
N VAL A 74 -4.06 20.62 -38.52
CA VAL A 74 -4.33 20.73 -37.08
C VAL A 74 -3.45 19.73 -36.35
N THR A 75 -2.72 20.22 -35.36
CA THR A 75 -1.94 19.41 -34.41
C THR A 75 -2.56 19.54 -33.04
N ILE A 76 -3.18 18.45 -32.57
CA ILE A 76 -3.69 18.33 -31.21
C ILE A 76 -2.62 17.70 -30.34
N VAL A 77 -2.37 18.33 -29.19
CA VAL A 77 -1.43 17.84 -28.20
C VAL A 77 -2.20 17.34 -27.00
N ASP A 78 -2.24 16.01 -26.87
CA ASP A 78 -2.86 15.32 -25.74
C ASP A 78 -1.90 15.35 -24.56
N THR A 79 -2.32 16.05 -23.49
CA THR A 79 -1.56 16.07 -22.24
C THR A 79 -2.15 15.05 -21.25
N PRO A 80 -1.31 14.41 -20.41
CA PRO A 80 -1.80 13.56 -19.33
C PRO A 80 -2.85 14.27 -18.47
N GLY A 81 -3.84 13.54 -17.95
CA GLY A 81 -4.83 14.14 -17.05
C GLY A 81 -4.18 14.59 -15.74
N PHE A 82 -4.54 15.77 -15.23
CA PHE A 82 -4.02 16.29 -13.94
C PHE A 82 -4.47 15.46 -12.70
N ASP A 83 -5.38 14.51 -12.87
CA ASP A 83 -5.85 13.58 -11.82
C ASP A 83 -5.29 12.16 -12.04
N ASP A 84 -4.08 12.05 -12.60
CA ASP A 84 -3.39 10.78 -12.76
C ASP A 84 -2.66 10.43 -11.45
N SER A 85 -3.17 9.44 -10.71
CA SER A 85 -2.62 9.00 -9.41
C SER A 85 -1.23 8.34 -9.50
N ARG A 86 -0.62 8.32 -10.70
CA ARG A 86 0.68 7.68 -11.00
C ARG A 86 1.81 8.70 -11.20
N VAL A 87 1.52 10.00 -11.25
CA VAL A 87 2.50 11.05 -11.57
C VAL A 87 2.24 12.28 -10.71
N SER A 88 3.26 12.80 -10.01
CA SER A 88 3.12 14.01 -9.20
C SER A 88 2.67 15.21 -10.04
N ASN A 89 1.87 16.11 -9.46
CA ASN A 89 1.43 17.35 -10.11
C ASN A 89 2.61 18.19 -10.65
N THR A 90 3.76 18.16 -9.95
CA THR A 90 4.99 18.82 -10.36
C THR A 90 5.59 18.19 -11.62
N GLU A 91 5.51 16.88 -11.76
CA GLU A 91 5.99 16.15 -12.95
C GLU A 91 5.05 16.34 -14.15
N ILE A 92 3.73 16.38 -13.92
CA ILE A 92 2.74 16.78 -14.95
C ILE A 92 3.02 18.20 -15.41
N LEU A 93 3.28 19.12 -14.47
CA LEU A 93 3.65 20.50 -14.76
C LEU A 93 4.97 20.59 -15.53
N LYS A 94 6.00 19.82 -15.17
CA LYS A 94 7.28 19.74 -15.89
C LYS A 94 7.10 19.33 -17.34
N ARG A 95 6.27 18.32 -17.60
CA ARG A 95 6.00 17.82 -18.96
C ARG A 95 5.24 18.86 -19.80
N ILE A 96 4.19 19.45 -19.23
CA ILE A 96 3.40 20.49 -19.89
C ILE A 96 4.28 21.73 -20.17
N ALA A 97 5.06 22.16 -19.19
CA ALA A 97 5.98 23.29 -19.34
C ALA A 97 7.02 23.00 -20.41
N LYS A 98 7.67 21.83 -20.38
CA LYS A 98 8.64 21.41 -21.41
C LYS A 98 8.04 21.50 -22.81
N PHE A 99 6.84 20.94 -23.01
CA PHE A 99 6.17 21.02 -24.31
C PHE A 99 5.90 22.47 -24.74
N LEU A 100 5.34 23.29 -23.86
CA LEU A 100 5.02 24.69 -24.18
C LEU A 100 6.29 25.50 -24.48
N LEU A 101 7.40 25.19 -23.81
CA LEU A 101 8.71 25.78 -24.03
C LEU A 101 9.32 25.33 -25.36
N ASP A 102 9.25 24.04 -25.69
CA ASP A 102 9.72 23.52 -26.98
C ASP A 102 8.98 24.20 -28.15
N GLU A 103 7.67 24.40 -28.03
CA GLU A 103 6.89 25.14 -29.05
C GLU A 103 7.28 26.61 -29.12
N TYR A 104 7.50 27.25 -27.96
CA TYR A 104 7.98 28.63 -27.88
C TYR A 104 9.35 28.80 -28.54
N ASP A 105 10.30 27.91 -28.27
CA ASP A 105 11.66 27.94 -28.79
C ASP A 105 11.67 27.73 -30.32
N ASN A 106 10.73 26.95 -30.84
CA ASN A 106 10.47 26.78 -32.27
C ASN A 106 9.65 27.94 -32.89
N LYS A 107 9.44 29.04 -32.15
CA LYS A 107 8.65 30.22 -32.56
C LYS A 107 7.20 29.91 -32.93
N ARG A 108 6.66 28.76 -32.52
CA ARG A 108 5.27 28.38 -32.77
C ARG A 108 4.39 28.90 -31.65
N LYS A 109 3.24 29.50 -32.02
CA LYS A 109 2.25 30.03 -31.08
C LYS A 109 1.09 29.06 -30.98
N LEU A 110 0.49 28.99 -29.79
CA LEU A 110 -0.64 28.12 -29.54
C LEU A 110 -1.95 28.83 -29.92
N ASN A 111 -2.78 28.17 -30.73
CA ASN A 111 -4.04 28.73 -31.22
C ASN A 111 -5.16 28.63 -30.18
N GLY A 112 -5.19 27.54 -29.41
CA GLY A 112 -6.19 27.35 -28.37
C GLY A 112 -5.88 26.27 -27.34
N LEU A 113 -6.39 26.45 -26.13
CA LEU A 113 -6.33 25.47 -25.04
C LEU A 113 -7.74 24.96 -24.75
N LEU A 114 -7.92 23.64 -24.81
CA LEU A 114 -9.17 23.00 -24.46
C LEU A 114 -9.08 22.44 -23.04
N TYR A 115 -10.00 22.85 -22.16
CA TYR A 115 -10.13 22.27 -20.81
C TYR A 115 -11.41 21.43 -20.73
N PHE A 116 -11.26 20.12 -20.50
CA PHE A 116 -12.37 19.18 -20.42
C PHE A 116 -12.90 19.03 -18.99
N GLN A 117 -14.20 19.26 -18.81
CA GLN A 117 -14.89 19.13 -17.54
C GLN A 117 -16.14 18.25 -17.69
N ARG A 118 -16.26 17.19 -16.87
CA ARG A 118 -17.48 16.38 -16.85
C ARG A 118 -18.59 17.13 -16.13
N ILE A 119 -19.75 17.27 -16.76
CA ILE A 119 -20.93 17.85 -16.12
C ILE A 119 -21.63 16.84 -15.18
N SER A 120 -21.37 15.55 -15.39
CA SER A 120 -21.86 14.44 -14.55
C SER A 120 -21.30 14.43 -13.14
N ASP A 121 -20.14 15.07 -12.92
CA ASP A 121 -19.50 15.08 -11.62
C ASP A 121 -20.33 15.92 -10.64
N THR A 122 -20.80 15.28 -9.57
CA THR A 122 -21.64 15.91 -8.55
C THR A 122 -20.84 16.80 -7.60
N ARG A 123 -19.51 16.82 -7.72
CA ARG A 123 -18.57 17.57 -6.87
C ARG A 123 -17.37 18.06 -7.70
N PHE A 124 -16.94 19.29 -7.44
CA PHE A 124 -15.67 19.84 -7.95
C PHE A 124 -14.62 19.83 -6.82
N GLY A 125 -13.93 18.69 -6.70
CA GLY A 125 -13.06 18.37 -5.54
C GLY A 125 -11.85 19.29 -5.38
N ALA A 126 -11.18 19.21 -4.21
CA ALA A 126 -10.00 20.03 -3.91
C ALA A 126 -8.87 19.84 -4.94
N GLN A 127 -8.65 18.60 -5.40
CA GLN A 127 -7.67 18.31 -6.44
C GLN A 127 -8.01 19.00 -7.77
N SER A 128 -9.26 18.92 -8.23
CA SER A 128 -9.70 19.62 -9.45
C SER A 128 -9.56 21.14 -9.34
N GLN A 129 -9.69 21.72 -8.14
CA GLN A 129 -9.43 23.14 -7.88
C GLN A 129 -7.93 23.48 -7.95
N ILE A 130 -7.06 22.64 -7.40
CA ILE A 130 -5.59 22.80 -7.50
C ILE A 130 -5.17 22.71 -8.97
N ASN A 131 -5.69 21.73 -9.71
CA ASN A 131 -5.43 21.54 -11.13
C ASN A 131 -5.89 22.74 -11.96
N LEU A 132 -7.08 23.28 -11.65
CA LEU A 132 -7.57 24.48 -12.30
C LEU A 132 -6.73 25.73 -11.97
N LYS A 133 -6.22 25.85 -10.74
CA LYS A 133 -5.29 26.94 -10.37
C LYS A 133 -3.97 26.84 -11.13
N MET A 134 -3.38 25.64 -11.22
CA MET A 134 -2.17 25.42 -12.02
C MET A 134 -2.43 25.72 -13.51
N PHE A 135 -3.54 25.25 -14.07
CA PHE A 135 -3.95 25.57 -15.45
C PHE A 135 -4.07 27.09 -15.67
N ARG A 136 -4.68 27.80 -14.73
CA ARG A 136 -4.80 29.27 -14.77
C ARG A 136 -3.44 29.97 -14.73
N GLY A 137 -2.51 29.45 -13.92
CA GLY A 137 -1.12 29.93 -13.84
C GLY A 137 -0.31 29.63 -15.11
N ILE A 138 -0.54 28.47 -15.75
CA ILE A 138 0.07 28.12 -17.03
C ILE A 138 -0.38 29.09 -18.12
N CYS A 139 -1.69 29.33 -18.22
CA CYS A 139 -2.27 30.17 -19.26
C CYS A 139 -1.94 31.66 -19.07
N GLY A 140 -2.22 32.19 -17.89
CA GLY A 140 -2.27 33.63 -17.61
C GLY A 140 -3.43 34.36 -18.28
N ALA A 141 -3.78 35.53 -17.74
CA ALA A 141 -4.98 36.28 -18.13
C ALA A 141 -5.03 36.62 -19.64
N ASP A 142 -3.88 36.91 -20.25
CA ASP A 142 -3.77 37.23 -21.69
C ASP A 142 -4.21 36.09 -22.62
N ALA A 143 -4.07 34.85 -22.15
CA ALA A 143 -4.39 33.64 -22.92
C ALA A 143 -5.79 33.09 -22.62
N TYR A 144 -6.54 33.66 -21.67
CA TYR A 144 -7.87 33.16 -21.30
C TYR A 144 -8.87 33.24 -22.46
N LYS A 145 -8.78 34.25 -23.33
CA LYS A 145 -9.56 34.35 -24.58
C LYS A 145 -9.29 33.24 -25.59
N ASN A 146 -8.17 32.53 -25.45
CA ASN A 146 -7.78 31.37 -26.26
C ASN A 146 -8.15 30.04 -25.58
N VAL A 147 -8.82 30.07 -24.42
CA VAL A 147 -9.28 28.89 -23.70
C VAL A 147 -10.73 28.58 -24.08
N ALA A 148 -11.01 27.33 -24.45
CA ALA A 148 -12.37 26.81 -24.52
C ALA A 148 -12.58 25.73 -23.45
N VAL A 149 -13.55 25.94 -22.58
CA VAL A 149 -13.96 24.95 -21.57
C VAL A 149 -15.05 24.08 -22.14
N LEU A 150 -14.76 22.80 -22.33
CA LEU A 150 -15.68 21.82 -22.90
C LEU A 150 -16.35 21.02 -21.79
N THR A 151 -17.67 21.17 -21.67
CA THR A 151 -18.46 20.36 -20.73
C THR A 151 -18.93 19.07 -21.42
N THR A 152 -18.59 17.91 -20.85
CA THR A 152 -18.84 16.57 -21.42
C THR A 152 -19.77 15.74 -20.54
N PHE A 153 -20.25 14.59 -21.05
CA PHE A 153 -21.17 13.65 -20.37
C PHE A 153 -22.57 14.20 -20.02
N TRP A 154 -23.10 15.07 -20.88
CA TRP A 154 -24.47 15.59 -20.76
C TRP A 154 -25.56 14.52 -20.86
N ASP A 155 -25.26 13.37 -21.46
CA ASP A 155 -26.13 12.18 -21.53
C ASP A 155 -26.33 11.49 -20.16
N LYS A 156 -25.52 11.82 -19.15
CA LYS A 156 -25.56 11.22 -17.81
C LYS A 156 -26.24 12.10 -16.76
N VAL A 157 -26.78 13.25 -17.14
CA VAL A 157 -27.40 14.22 -16.22
C VAL A 157 -28.68 14.76 -16.82
N ASP A 158 -29.70 14.94 -15.99
CA ASP A 158 -30.92 15.63 -16.40
C ASP A 158 -30.61 17.07 -16.87
N LYS A 159 -31.31 17.52 -17.91
CA LYS A 159 -31.03 18.79 -18.57
C LYS A 159 -31.01 19.97 -17.59
N GLU A 160 -32.01 20.07 -16.72
CA GLU A 160 -32.12 21.17 -15.74
C GLU A 160 -30.97 21.16 -14.72
N GLU A 161 -30.59 19.99 -14.23
CA GLU A 161 -29.49 19.82 -13.28
C GLU A 161 -28.13 20.11 -13.95
N GLY A 162 -27.93 19.67 -15.19
CA GLY A 162 -26.74 19.99 -15.97
C GLY A 162 -26.60 21.49 -16.24
N GLU A 163 -27.70 22.17 -16.56
CA GLU A 163 -27.74 23.63 -16.77
C GLU A 163 -27.41 24.41 -15.49
N LYS A 164 -27.92 23.95 -14.35
CA LYS A 164 -27.59 24.52 -13.04
C LYS A 164 -26.10 24.37 -12.70
N ARG A 165 -25.52 23.18 -12.91
CA ARG A 165 -24.09 22.93 -12.68
C ARG A 165 -23.21 23.75 -13.61
N GLU A 166 -23.58 23.88 -14.87
CA GLU A 166 -22.84 24.71 -15.82
C GLU A 166 -22.83 26.18 -15.38
N LEU A 167 -23.97 26.69 -14.88
CA LEU A 167 -24.04 28.06 -14.34
C LEU A 167 -23.17 28.23 -13.10
N GLU A 168 -23.14 27.25 -12.20
CA GLU A 168 -22.27 27.26 -11.01
C GLU A 168 -20.79 27.26 -11.39
N LEU A 169 -20.38 26.40 -12.34
CA LEU A 169 -19.01 26.35 -12.86
C LEU A 169 -18.57 27.71 -13.45
N LYS A 170 -19.47 28.39 -14.17
CA LYS A 170 -19.22 29.70 -14.79
C LYS A 170 -19.20 30.87 -13.81
N SER A 171 -19.95 30.80 -12.71
CA SER A 171 -20.17 31.96 -11.81
C SER A 171 -19.30 31.95 -10.56
N ASN A 172 -18.76 30.80 -10.16
CA ASN A 172 -17.97 30.67 -8.93
C ASN A 172 -16.50 31.08 -9.14
N SER A 173 -16.00 32.02 -8.32
CA SER A 173 -14.63 32.54 -8.37
C SER A 173 -13.54 31.50 -8.07
N LYS A 174 -13.89 30.40 -7.40
CA LYS A 174 -12.99 29.26 -7.17
C LYS A 174 -12.92 28.31 -8.37
N PHE A 175 -13.85 28.41 -9.32
CA PHE A 175 -13.95 27.56 -10.50
C PHE A 175 -13.56 28.36 -11.76
N PHE A 176 -14.40 28.35 -12.80
CA PHE A 176 -14.06 28.89 -14.11
C PHE A 176 -14.44 30.36 -14.28
N GLN A 177 -15.07 31.02 -13.31
CA GLN A 177 -15.43 32.44 -13.41
C GLN A 177 -14.26 33.34 -13.86
N PRO A 178 -13.02 33.18 -13.34
CA PRO A 178 -11.91 34.02 -13.79
C PRO A 178 -11.51 33.78 -15.26
N LEU A 179 -11.68 32.55 -15.76
CA LEU A 179 -11.46 32.23 -17.17
C LEU A 179 -12.56 32.87 -18.03
N VAL A 180 -13.83 32.76 -17.62
CA VAL A 180 -14.99 33.35 -18.32
C VAL A 180 -14.84 34.87 -18.39
N GLN A 181 -14.48 35.53 -17.30
CA GLN A 181 -14.22 36.97 -17.27
C GLN A 181 -13.04 37.38 -18.15
N GLY A 182 -12.03 36.51 -18.30
CA GLY A 182 -10.91 36.69 -19.23
C GLY A 182 -11.20 36.34 -20.69
N GLY A 183 -12.46 36.05 -21.03
CA GLY A 183 -12.90 35.79 -22.41
C GLY A 183 -12.89 34.33 -22.83
N ALA A 184 -12.73 33.37 -21.91
CA ALA A 184 -12.81 31.95 -22.23
C ALA A 184 -14.24 31.55 -22.63
N THR A 185 -14.36 30.73 -23.68
CA THR A 185 -15.66 30.27 -24.18
C THR A 185 -16.04 28.94 -23.54
N PHE A 186 -17.30 28.80 -23.10
CA PHE A 186 -17.85 27.51 -22.68
C PHE A 186 -18.64 26.87 -23.81
N MET A 187 -18.38 25.60 -24.09
CA MET A 187 -19.10 24.84 -25.11
C MET A 187 -19.54 23.48 -24.56
N ARG A 188 -20.77 23.07 -24.87
CA ARG A 188 -21.29 21.74 -24.51
C ARG A 188 -20.88 20.73 -25.57
N HIS A 189 -20.20 19.65 -25.18
CA HIS A 189 -19.75 18.61 -26.10
C HIS A 189 -20.43 17.27 -25.78
N ILE A 190 -21.32 16.84 -26.67
CA ILE A 190 -22.10 15.60 -26.56
C ILE A 190 -21.49 14.42 -27.32
N ARG A 191 -20.17 14.45 -27.57
CA ARG A 191 -19.40 13.36 -28.21
C ARG A 191 -19.82 13.08 -29.66
N THR A 192 -20.13 14.12 -30.43
CA THR A 192 -20.41 14.04 -31.87
C THR A 192 -19.30 14.68 -32.69
N LEU A 193 -19.08 14.18 -33.91
CA LEU A 193 -18.08 14.72 -34.85
C LEU A 193 -18.38 16.18 -35.21
N ASP A 194 -19.64 16.49 -35.57
CA ASP A 194 -20.10 17.85 -35.85
C ASP A 194 -19.83 18.81 -34.67
N GLY A 195 -20.07 18.35 -33.43
CA GLY A 195 -19.77 19.12 -32.24
C GLY A 195 -18.27 19.35 -32.03
N ALA A 196 -17.43 18.38 -32.36
CA ALA A 196 -15.97 18.53 -32.29
C ALA A 196 -15.43 19.47 -33.38
N GLN A 197 -15.98 19.42 -34.60
CA GLN A 197 -15.63 20.31 -35.70
C GLN A 197 -15.98 21.77 -35.37
N LYS A 198 -17.15 22.03 -34.79
CA LYS A 198 -17.54 23.37 -34.32
C LYS A 198 -16.60 23.95 -33.26
N VAL A 199 -16.03 23.11 -32.39
CA VAL A 199 -14.99 23.54 -31.44
C VAL A 199 -13.73 23.99 -32.20
N LEU A 200 -13.28 23.22 -33.20
CA LEU A 200 -12.12 23.60 -34.01
C LEU A 200 -12.36 24.88 -34.81
N GLU A 201 -13.54 25.01 -35.44
CA GLU A 201 -13.94 26.22 -36.17
C GLU A 201 -13.92 27.46 -35.27
N HIS A 202 -14.35 27.33 -34.01
CA HIS A 202 -14.22 28.42 -33.05
C HIS A 202 -12.74 28.75 -32.79
N ILE A 203 -11.89 27.76 -32.49
CA ILE A 203 -10.45 27.98 -32.25
C ILE A 203 -9.76 28.60 -33.48
N PHE A 204 -10.18 28.26 -34.70
CA PHE A 204 -9.63 28.82 -35.93
C PHE A 204 -9.85 30.33 -36.08
N THR A 205 -10.84 30.90 -35.38
CA THR A 205 -11.09 32.35 -35.35
C THR A 205 -10.18 33.10 -34.37
N LEU A 206 -9.48 32.38 -33.49
CA LEU A 206 -8.68 32.98 -32.42
C LEU A 206 -7.25 33.27 -32.90
N ALA A 207 -6.76 34.45 -32.58
CA ALA A 207 -5.36 34.81 -32.85
C ALA A 207 -4.42 34.02 -31.91
N PRO A 208 -3.35 33.39 -32.41
CA PRO A 208 -2.42 32.63 -31.58
C PRO A 208 -1.79 33.48 -30.48
N THR A 209 -1.67 32.91 -29.28
CA THR A 209 -1.17 33.63 -28.10
C THR A 209 -0.02 32.89 -27.42
N LYS A 210 0.74 33.62 -26.59
CA LYS A 210 1.76 33.07 -25.69
C LYS A 210 1.11 32.84 -24.32
N VAL A 211 1.39 31.70 -23.72
CA VAL A 211 0.95 31.35 -22.36
C VAL A 211 1.93 31.91 -21.32
N GLN A 212 1.47 32.17 -20.10
CA GLN A 212 2.27 32.83 -19.06
C GLN A 212 3.51 32.02 -18.64
N ILE A 213 3.42 30.70 -18.54
CA ILE A 213 4.56 29.87 -18.11
C ILE A 213 5.77 29.98 -19.05
N THR A 214 5.54 30.20 -20.35
CA THR A 214 6.65 30.37 -21.31
C THR A 214 7.28 31.75 -21.19
N LYS A 215 6.48 32.80 -20.92
CA LYS A 215 7.01 34.14 -20.61
C LYS A 215 7.84 34.12 -19.32
N GLU A 216 7.33 33.51 -18.25
CA GLU A 216 8.00 33.43 -16.96
C GLU A 216 9.37 32.73 -17.06
N ILE A 217 9.45 31.62 -17.79
CA ILE A 217 10.71 30.86 -17.90
C ILE A 217 11.68 31.46 -18.93
N ARG A 218 11.18 31.88 -20.12
CA ARG A 218 12.07 32.31 -21.22
C ARG A 218 12.34 33.81 -21.25
N GLU A 219 11.37 34.64 -20.87
CA GLU A 219 11.48 36.10 -20.92
C GLU A 219 11.89 36.67 -19.56
N GLU A 220 11.39 36.10 -18.46
CA GLU A 220 11.69 36.55 -17.09
C GLU A 220 12.78 35.72 -16.40
N GLY A 221 13.23 34.62 -17.02
CA GLY A 221 14.33 33.78 -16.53
C GLY A 221 14.03 32.98 -15.26
N LYS A 222 12.75 32.78 -14.91
CA LYS A 222 12.34 31.99 -13.75
C LYS A 222 12.60 30.49 -13.97
N SER A 223 13.04 29.79 -12.94
CA SER A 223 12.94 28.32 -12.89
C SER A 223 11.47 27.88 -12.87
N LEU A 224 11.19 26.62 -13.19
CA LEU A 224 9.82 26.10 -13.23
C LEU A 224 9.13 26.27 -11.87
N GLU A 225 9.87 26.08 -10.78
CA GLU A 225 9.43 26.17 -9.40
C GLU A 225 9.16 27.62 -8.92
N GLU A 226 9.60 28.61 -9.68
CA GLU A 226 9.38 30.05 -9.45
C GLU A 226 8.26 30.64 -10.33
N THR A 227 7.73 29.85 -11.28
CA THR A 227 6.59 30.25 -12.11
C THR A 227 5.32 30.39 -11.28
N THR A 228 4.34 31.16 -11.76
CA THR A 228 3.03 31.29 -11.10
C THR A 228 2.31 29.94 -11.04
N ALA A 229 2.57 29.03 -11.97
CA ALA A 229 2.04 27.66 -11.94
C ALA A 229 2.79 26.76 -10.93
N GLY A 230 4.11 26.92 -10.80
CA GLY A 230 4.96 26.16 -9.88
C GLY A 230 4.86 26.62 -8.42
N SER A 231 4.57 27.91 -8.18
CA SER A 231 4.41 28.47 -6.83
C SER A 231 3.14 28.00 -6.13
N VAL A 232 2.12 27.54 -6.87
CA VAL A 232 0.84 27.07 -6.30
C VAL A 232 1.04 25.98 -5.25
N HIS A 233 2.03 25.09 -5.44
CA HIS A 233 2.34 24.03 -4.48
C HIS A 233 3.11 24.58 -3.27
N ARG A 234 4.10 25.47 -3.51
CA ARG A 234 4.90 26.12 -2.46
C ARG A 234 4.04 26.99 -1.54
N GLU A 235 3.15 27.80 -2.10
CA GLU A 235 2.25 28.69 -1.35
C GLU A 235 1.32 27.90 -0.40
N GLU A 236 0.91 26.69 -0.79
CA GLU A 236 0.09 25.83 0.07
C GLU A 236 0.91 25.23 1.22
N VAL A 237 2.16 24.84 0.97
CA VAL A 237 3.08 24.38 2.02
C VAL A 237 3.47 25.54 2.95
N GLU A 238 3.75 26.72 2.42
CA GLU A 238 4.02 27.93 3.21
C GLU A 238 2.82 28.35 4.05
N ARG A 239 1.59 28.21 3.52
CA ARG A 239 0.36 28.42 4.26
C ARG A 239 0.24 27.47 5.46
N LEU A 240 0.64 26.20 5.30
CA LEU A 240 0.68 25.23 6.39
C LEU A 240 1.72 25.58 7.45
N ILE A 241 2.91 26.06 7.04
CA ILE A 241 3.95 26.55 7.97
C ILE A 241 3.49 27.79 8.74
N ALA A 242 2.88 28.76 8.06
CA ALA A 242 2.36 29.97 8.68
C ALA A 242 1.28 29.63 9.73
N LYS A 243 0.46 28.62 9.44
CA LYS A 243 -0.53 28.10 10.40
C LYS A 243 0.15 27.50 11.64
N HIS A 244 1.17 26.66 11.48
CA HIS A 244 1.91 26.07 12.60
C HIS A 244 2.68 27.10 13.44
N LYS A 245 3.26 28.13 12.81
CA LYS A 245 3.89 29.26 13.53
C LYS A 245 2.90 30.00 14.43
N LYS A 246 1.66 30.18 13.96
CA LYS A 246 0.59 30.81 14.75
C LYS A 246 0.18 29.96 15.94
N GLU A 247 0.14 28.64 15.77
CA GLU A 247 -0.18 27.67 16.84
C GLU A 247 0.92 27.65 17.92
N LEU A 248 2.21 27.68 17.53
CA LEU A 248 3.35 27.82 18.46
C LEU A 248 3.28 29.10 19.31
N ALA A 249 2.89 30.22 18.69
CA ALA A 249 2.71 31.48 19.41
C ALA A 249 1.57 31.40 20.45
N GLY A 250 0.50 30.67 20.12
CA GLY A 250 -0.61 30.40 21.04
C GLY A 250 -0.18 29.56 22.24
N LEU A 251 0.50 28.44 22.00
CA LEU A 251 1.08 27.56 23.04
C LEU A 251 2.02 28.32 23.97
N GLN A 252 2.85 29.21 23.41
CA GLN A 252 3.76 30.02 24.21
C GLN A 252 3.03 31.03 25.12
N ALA A 253 1.94 31.64 24.64
CA ALA A 253 1.12 32.52 25.45
C ALA A 253 0.41 31.76 26.59
N GLU A 254 -0.03 30.53 26.33
CA GLU A 254 -0.70 29.67 27.33
C GLU A 254 0.26 29.24 28.45
N ILE A 255 1.50 28.86 28.12
CA ILE A 255 2.54 28.56 29.12
C ILE A 255 2.81 29.75 30.05
N ILE A 256 2.84 30.96 29.49
CA ILE A 256 3.07 32.20 30.24
C ILE A 256 1.88 32.50 31.17
N ALA A 257 0.65 32.25 30.71
CA ALA A 257 -0.57 32.51 31.47
C ALA A 257 -0.80 31.55 32.65
N LEU A 258 -0.16 30.36 32.65
CA LEU A 258 -0.29 29.39 33.75
C LEU A 258 0.35 29.87 35.05
N LYS A 259 -0.30 29.59 36.19
CA LYS A 259 0.18 29.94 37.53
C LYS A 259 1.29 28.98 37.98
N SER A 260 2.11 29.40 38.95
CA SER A 260 3.22 28.59 39.46
C SER A 260 2.81 27.28 40.15
N SER A 261 1.54 27.14 40.54
CA SER A 261 0.96 25.91 41.11
C SER A 261 0.71 24.81 40.07
N ASP A 262 0.68 25.15 38.78
CA ASP A 262 0.36 24.21 37.69
C ASP A 262 1.66 23.66 37.06
N SER A 263 2.61 23.25 37.90
CA SER A 263 3.97 22.88 37.49
C SER A 263 4.02 21.71 36.52
N GLU A 264 3.07 20.77 36.63
CA GLU A 264 2.97 19.59 35.76
C GLU A 264 2.46 19.96 34.36
N MET A 265 1.38 20.75 34.28
CA MET A 265 0.82 21.26 33.03
C MET A 265 1.80 22.20 32.30
N ARG A 266 2.53 23.06 33.03
CA ARG A 266 3.61 23.87 32.46
C ARG A 266 4.74 23.03 31.86
N ARG A 267 5.09 21.90 32.50
CA ARG A 267 6.13 20.99 32.02
C ARG A 267 5.69 20.26 30.75
N GLU A 268 4.42 19.83 30.71
CA GLU A 268 3.82 19.19 29.53
C GLU A 268 3.80 20.15 28.33
N LEU A 269 3.25 21.36 28.50
CA LEU A 269 3.18 22.35 27.42
C LEU A 269 4.57 22.85 26.98
N SER A 270 5.54 22.93 27.91
CA SER A 270 6.93 23.28 27.56
C SER A 270 7.61 22.17 26.75
N THR A 271 7.28 20.90 27.01
CA THR A 271 7.78 19.76 26.24
C THR A 271 7.13 19.71 24.85
N GLU A 272 5.83 19.96 24.77
CA GLU A 272 5.07 20.06 23.52
C GLU A 272 5.60 21.20 22.63
N LYS A 273 5.84 22.38 23.21
CA LYS A 273 6.47 23.50 22.51
C LYS A 273 7.84 23.13 21.96
N ALA A 274 8.68 22.43 22.73
CA ALA A 274 10.02 22.02 22.29
C ALA A 274 9.98 20.95 21.18
N GLU A 275 8.99 20.06 21.16
CA GLU A 275 8.74 19.12 20.06
C GLU A 275 8.29 19.85 18.79
N MET A 276 7.25 20.68 18.89
CA MET A 276 6.71 21.44 17.75
C MET A 276 7.73 22.44 17.16
N GLN A 277 8.63 23.01 17.98
CA GLN A 277 9.75 23.82 17.50
C GLN A 277 10.79 23.03 16.71
N ARG A 278 11.03 21.74 17.06
CA ARG A 278 11.95 20.88 16.31
C ARG A 278 11.35 20.45 14.97
N ASP A 279 10.06 20.15 14.94
CA ASP A 279 9.36 19.78 13.70
C ASP A 279 9.30 20.96 12.72
N LEU A 280 9.00 22.17 13.24
CA LEU A 280 9.04 23.39 12.43
C LEU A 280 10.43 23.65 11.85
N ALA A 281 11.49 23.48 12.65
CA ALA A 281 12.87 23.65 12.16
C ALA A 281 13.23 22.61 11.09
N SER A 282 12.77 21.36 11.24
CA SER A 282 12.95 20.31 10.22
C SER A 282 12.24 20.65 8.91
N TRP A 283 11.00 21.15 8.98
CA TRP A 283 10.25 21.55 7.77
C TRP A 283 10.81 22.81 7.12
N GLU A 284 11.30 23.77 7.90
CA GLU A 284 12.03 24.94 7.39
C GLU A 284 13.34 24.53 6.71
N GLU A 285 14.04 23.52 7.24
CA GLU A 285 15.25 22.95 6.62
C GLU A 285 14.93 22.19 5.33
N GLU A 286 13.82 21.46 5.29
CA GLU A 286 13.35 20.74 4.10
C GLU A 286 12.94 21.71 2.98
N ILE A 287 12.26 22.81 3.30
CA ILE A 287 12.00 23.90 2.35
C ILE A 287 13.30 24.58 1.92
N ALA A 288 14.26 24.80 2.83
CA ALA A 288 15.54 25.39 2.46
C ALA A 288 16.30 24.50 1.45
N LYS A 289 16.20 23.18 1.59
CA LYS A 289 16.73 22.20 0.62
C LYS A 289 15.98 22.24 -0.72
N LEU A 290 14.65 22.42 -0.70
CA LEU A 290 13.84 22.58 -1.91
C LEU A 290 14.09 23.92 -2.64
N VAL A 291 14.44 24.97 -1.89
CA VAL A 291 14.73 26.33 -2.42
C VAL A 291 16.14 26.42 -3.00
N GLN A 292 17.12 25.68 -2.47
CA GLN A 292 18.52 25.85 -2.86
C GLN A 292 18.92 25.22 -4.20
N GLY A 293 18.09 24.39 -4.82
CA GLY A 293 18.34 23.82 -6.15
C GLY A 293 19.58 22.92 -6.19
N ASP A 294 19.40 21.62 -6.43
CA ASP A 294 20.51 20.68 -6.59
C ASP A 294 21.32 21.00 -7.86
N ASN A 295 22.32 21.86 -7.69
CA ASN A 295 23.17 22.43 -8.73
C ASN A 295 24.30 21.46 -9.10
N ARG A 296 23.96 20.22 -9.46
CA ARG A 296 24.90 19.24 -10.03
C ARG A 296 24.40 18.75 -11.38
N ASN A 297 24.92 19.39 -12.44
CA ASN A 297 24.98 18.95 -13.84
C ASN A 297 24.05 17.78 -14.24
N ASN A 298 22.79 18.11 -14.55
CA ASN A 298 21.89 17.25 -15.31
C ASN A 298 22.01 17.57 -16.81
N SER A 299 23.03 17.01 -17.47
CA SER A 299 22.94 16.74 -18.90
C SER A 299 22.11 15.46 -19.07
N LEU A 300 20.85 15.60 -19.45
CA LEU A 300 20.00 14.50 -19.90
C LEU A 300 20.67 13.79 -21.10
N PRO A 301 20.87 12.46 -21.09
CA PRO A 301 21.20 11.77 -22.32
C PRO A 301 19.92 11.64 -23.19
N PRO A 302 20.08 11.53 -24.53
CA PRO A 302 18.95 11.45 -25.45
C PRO A 302 18.09 10.21 -25.21
N CYS A 303 16.78 10.40 -25.25
CA CYS A 303 15.80 9.31 -25.34
C CYS A 303 15.90 8.66 -26.71
N GLY A 304 16.42 7.43 -26.77
CA GLY A 304 16.47 6.63 -27.98
C GLY A 304 17.71 5.74 -28.06
N THR A 305 17.80 4.72 -27.21
CA THR A 305 18.73 3.61 -27.45
C THR A 305 18.18 2.31 -26.88
N VAL A 306 18.18 1.30 -27.75
CA VAL A 306 18.00 -0.13 -27.48
C VAL A 306 18.68 -0.54 -26.17
N PHE A 307 18.02 -1.40 -25.38
CA PHE A 307 18.48 -1.93 -24.09
C PHE A 307 19.96 -2.37 -24.13
N ALA A 308 20.86 -1.52 -23.66
CA ALA A 308 22.22 -1.90 -23.31
C ALA A 308 22.25 -2.25 -21.81
N GLY A 309 22.60 -3.49 -21.50
CA GLY A 309 22.73 -3.97 -20.12
C GLY A 309 23.73 -3.14 -19.32
N ILE A 310 23.47 -2.97 -18.03
CA ILE A 310 24.54 -2.58 -17.11
C ILE A 310 25.52 -3.76 -17.12
N ASP A 311 26.76 -3.47 -17.49
CA ASP A 311 27.89 -4.40 -17.33
C ASP A 311 27.91 -4.97 -15.91
N GLN A 312 28.08 -6.29 -15.75
CA GLN A 312 27.98 -6.95 -14.43
C GLN A 312 28.95 -6.31 -13.41
N ASP A 313 30.12 -5.87 -13.86
CA ASP A 313 31.10 -5.19 -13.00
C ASP A 313 30.59 -3.84 -12.49
N LYS A 314 29.82 -3.10 -13.31
CA LYS A 314 29.17 -1.85 -12.90
C LYS A 314 27.91 -2.06 -12.07
N ALA A 315 27.25 -3.22 -12.19
CA ALA A 315 26.05 -3.51 -11.41
C ALA A 315 26.36 -3.61 -9.91
N ARG A 316 27.54 -4.15 -9.54
CA ARG A 316 28.03 -4.19 -8.15
C ARG A 316 28.33 -2.82 -7.57
N ASP A 317 28.72 -1.85 -8.40
CA ASP A 317 28.92 -0.47 -7.99
C ASP A 317 27.60 0.28 -7.74
N VAL A 318 26.55 -0.08 -8.49
CA VAL A 318 25.22 0.54 -8.37
C VAL A 318 24.40 -0.07 -7.25
N PHE A 319 24.44 -1.39 -7.10
CA PHE A 319 23.70 -2.14 -6.10
C PHE A 319 24.65 -2.62 -5.00
N ARG A 320 24.88 -1.76 -4.01
CA ARG A 320 25.75 -2.06 -2.87
C ARG A 320 24.92 -2.47 -1.66
N PHE A 321 25.38 -3.52 -0.98
CA PHE A 321 24.80 -3.89 0.30
C PHE A 321 25.29 -2.93 1.39
N ALA A 322 24.38 -2.52 2.26
CA ALA A 322 24.67 -1.88 3.52
C ALA A 322 24.43 -2.87 4.67
N TYR A 323 25.23 -2.72 5.74
CA TYR A 323 25.21 -3.58 6.91
C TYR A 323 25.08 -2.74 8.18
N CYS A 324 24.27 -3.20 9.11
CA CYS A 324 24.17 -2.56 10.42
C CYS A 324 23.78 -3.57 11.50
N ALA A 325 23.79 -3.13 12.76
CA ALA A 325 23.34 -3.96 13.88
C ALA A 325 21.82 -4.19 13.90
N MET A 326 21.04 -3.32 13.23
CA MET A 326 19.58 -3.23 13.38
C MET A 326 18.81 -4.10 12.36
N TYR A 327 19.26 -4.14 11.11
CA TYR A 327 18.58 -4.82 10.02
C TYR A 327 19.47 -5.90 9.39
N PRO A 328 18.86 -6.89 8.69
CA PRO A 328 19.56 -7.72 7.70
C PRO A 328 20.24 -6.86 6.63
N PRO A 329 21.11 -7.43 5.79
CA PRO A 329 21.67 -6.69 4.65
C PRO A 329 20.57 -6.07 3.79
N TYR A 330 20.79 -4.85 3.31
CA TYR A 330 19.82 -4.10 2.50
C TYR A 330 20.51 -3.24 1.44
N LEU A 331 19.75 -2.62 0.55
CA LEU A 331 20.33 -1.76 -0.48
C LEU A 331 20.78 -0.40 0.11
N GLU A 332 22.07 -0.08 -0.03
CA GLU A 332 22.67 1.15 0.52
C GLU A 332 22.02 2.43 -0.02
N SER A 333 21.81 2.50 -1.34
CA SER A 333 21.17 3.62 -2.01
C SER A 333 20.37 3.14 -3.20
N ILE A 334 19.11 3.56 -3.28
CA ILE A 334 18.24 3.21 -4.40
C ILE A 334 18.60 4.05 -5.63
N PRO A 335 19.02 3.44 -6.75
CA PRO A 335 19.27 4.18 -7.99
C PRO A 335 17.99 4.89 -8.45
N SER A 336 18.12 6.10 -8.99
CA SER A 336 16.98 6.96 -9.38
C SER A 336 15.93 6.25 -10.25
N LYS A 337 16.37 5.38 -11.18
CA LYS A 337 15.48 4.59 -12.04
C LYS A 337 14.61 3.55 -11.32
N TYR A 338 14.92 3.19 -10.07
CA TYR A 338 14.16 2.24 -9.24
C TYR A 338 13.55 2.91 -8.01
N ARG A 339 13.76 4.21 -7.85
CA ARG A 339 13.15 5.00 -6.78
C ARG A 339 11.70 5.27 -7.16
N THR A 340 10.80 4.97 -6.24
CA THR A 340 9.40 5.35 -6.32
C THR A 340 9.14 6.24 -5.12
N ASP A 341 8.58 7.42 -5.35
CA ASP A 341 8.35 8.38 -4.27
C ASP A 341 7.26 7.86 -3.34
N ILE A 342 7.42 8.07 -2.03
CA ILE A 342 6.49 7.57 -1.01
C ILE A 342 5.06 8.08 -1.25
N SER A 343 4.92 9.29 -1.80
CA SER A 343 3.63 9.89 -2.19
C SER A 343 2.95 9.21 -3.38
N ASP A 344 3.71 8.47 -4.20
CA ASP A 344 3.17 7.70 -5.32
C ASP A 344 2.73 6.29 -4.88
N ILE A 345 3.16 5.86 -3.67
CA ILE A 345 2.89 4.53 -3.11
C ILE A 345 1.73 4.59 -2.11
N PHE A 346 1.77 5.54 -1.18
CA PHE A 346 0.71 5.77 -0.22
C PHE A 346 -0.16 6.94 -0.66
N ASP A 347 -1.48 6.82 -0.48
CA ASP A 347 -2.38 7.96 -0.61
C ASP A 347 -1.87 9.12 0.27
N PHE A 348 -1.61 10.27 -0.34
CA PHE A 348 -1.09 11.47 0.33
C PHE A 348 -1.93 11.83 1.56
N THR A 349 -3.24 11.61 1.49
CA THR A 349 -4.13 11.82 2.65
C THR A 349 -3.73 10.89 3.77
N SER A 350 -3.70 9.57 3.52
CA SER A 350 -3.30 8.48 4.43
C SER A 350 -1.90 8.66 5.03
N LEU A 351 -0.92 9.04 4.20
CA LEU A 351 0.46 9.34 4.63
C LEU A 351 0.52 10.58 5.53
N LEU A 352 -0.23 11.63 5.19
CA LEU A 352 -0.39 12.81 6.03
C LEU A 352 -1.10 12.44 7.36
N GLN A 353 -2.08 11.53 7.36
CA GLN A 353 -2.75 11.03 8.59
C GLN A 353 -1.75 10.39 9.53
N THR A 354 -0.96 9.48 9.00
CA THR A 354 0.04 8.75 9.77
C THR A 354 1.14 9.68 10.23
N THR A 355 1.58 10.62 9.39
CA THR A 355 2.58 11.64 9.76
C THR A 355 2.06 12.55 10.87
N VAL A 356 0.84 13.08 10.76
CA VAL A 356 0.22 13.93 11.78
C VAL A 356 -0.02 13.14 13.07
N THR A 357 -0.54 11.92 12.99
CA THR A 357 -0.78 11.06 14.18
C THR A 357 0.53 10.61 14.86
N THR A 358 1.60 10.43 14.08
CA THR A 358 2.90 9.98 14.59
C THR A 358 3.73 11.11 15.18
N PHE A 359 3.73 12.28 14.53
CA PHE A 359 4.66 13.37 14.81
C PHE A 359 4.04 14.61 15.46
N THR A 360 2.72 14.83 15.37
CA THR A 360 2.08 15.94 16.10
C THR A 360 1.29 15.42 17.32
N LYS A 361 1.64 15.89 18.53
CA LYS A 361 0.75 15.81 19.68
C LYS A 361 -0.30 16.91 19.55
N LEU A 362 -1.31 16.72 18.71
CA LEU A 362 -2.39 17.69 18.58
C LEU A 362 -3.43 17.46 19.69
N PRO A 363 -3.62 18.39 20.65
CA PRO A 363 -4.72 18.35 21.60
C PRO A 363 -6.10 18.33 20.91
N ASP A 364 -6.22 18.78 19.65
CA ASP A 364 -7.46 18.79 18.87
C ASP A 364 -7.91 17.40 18.36
N LEU A 365 -7.06 16.36 18.37
CA LEU A 365 -7.49 14.98 18.06
C LEU A 365 -8.51 14.46 19.09
N THR A 366 -8.39 14.92 20.35
CA THR A 366 -9.33 14.57 21.44
C THR A 366 -10.76 15.05 21.17
N ARG A 367 -10.95 16.08 20.32
CA ARG A 367 -12.27 16.61 19.95
C ARG A 367 -12.96 15.83 18.83
N VAL A 368 -12.20 15.10 18.00
CA VAL A 368 -12.75 14.30 16.88
C VAL A 368 -13.25 12.94 17.38
N PHE A 369 -12.61 12.41 18.41
CA PHE A 369 -13.07 11.21 19.10
C PHE A 369 -14.08 11.60 20.16
N ASP A 370 -15.27 10.99 20.09
CA ASP A 370 -16.35 11.18 21.06
C ASP A 370 -15.78 11.02 22.47
N SER A 371 -15.78 12.11 23.26
CA SER A 371 -15.27 12.15 24.64
C SER A 371 -16.18 11.43 25.62
N THR A 372 -17.17 10.66 25.12
CA THR A 372 -17.93 9.75 25.94
C THR A 372 -16.99 8.84 26.70
N GLU A 373 -17.17 8.85 28.02
CA GLU A 373 -16.44 8.01 28.94
C GLU A 373 -16.70 6.55 28.57
N VAL A 374 -15.67 5.84 28.16
CA VAL A 374 -15.74 4.39 27.91
C VAL A 374 -15.74 3.70 29.27
N ARG A 375 -16.88 3.12 29.64
CA ARG A 375 -17.08 2.46 30.93
C ARG A 375 -17.20 0.95 30.79
N SER A 376 -17.48 0.45 29.59
CA SER A 376 -17.64 -0.96 29.25
C SER A 376 -17.00 -1.29 27.89
N MET A 377 -16.78 -2.58 27.63
CA MET A 377 -16.40 -3.12 26.33
C MET A 377 -17.52 -2.93 25.31
N ASP A 378 -18.78 -2.96 25.75
CA ASP A 378 -19.92 -2.64 24.89
C ASP A 378 -19.87 -1.18 24.41
N ASP A 379 -19.45 -0.23 25.26
CA ASP A 379 -19.21 1.15 24.83
C ASP A 379 -18.17 1.23 23.71
N LEU A 380 -17.09 0.44 23.77
CA LEU A 380 -16.08 0.38 22.69
C LEU A 380 -16.67 -0.17 21.39
N VAL A 381 -17.49 -1.23 21.47
CA VAL A 381 -18.17 -1.82 20.30
C VAL A 381 -19.17 -0.84 19.71
N GLN A 382 -20.00 -0.22 20.53
CA GLN A 382 -20.96 0.79 20.10
C GLN A 382 -20.26 2.00 19.51
N ARG A 383 -19.18 2.49 20.13
CA ARG A 383 -18.35 3.58 19.59
C ARG A 383 -17.80 3.22 18.22
N ASN A 384 -17.24 2.02 18.04
CA ASN A 384 -16.80 1.54 16.73
C ASN A 384 -17.95 1.60 15.72
N ARG A 385 -19.11 1.01 16.03
CA ARG A 385 -20.29 1.03 15.14
C ARG A 385 -20.77 2.44 14.81
N ARG A 386 -20.83 3.33 15.79
CA ARG A 386 -21.23 4.75 15.62
C ARG A 386 -20.26 5.48 14.70
N LEU A 387 -18.94 5.31 14.86
CA LEU A 387 -17.94 5.96 14.00
C LEU A 387 -18.04 5.46 12.55
N HIS A 388 -18.17 4.14 12.34
CA HIS A 388 -18.43 3.57 11.01
C HIS A 388 -19.74 4.07 10.40
N ALA A 389 -20.82 4.16 11.20
CA ALA A 389 -22.11 4.67 10.75
C ALA A 389 -22.04 6.15 10.38
N LYS A 390 -21.38 6.97 11.20
CA LYS A 390 -21.17 8.41 10.96
C LYS A 390 -20.41 8.65 9.65
N VAL A 391 -19.34 7.91 9.40
CA VAL A 391 -18.59 8.00 8.13
C VAL A 391 -19.44 7.61 6.92
N ARG A 392 -20.39 6.68 7.08
CA ARG A 392 -21.29 6.24 6.00
C ARG A 392 -22.52 7.13 5.79
N SER A 393 -23.10 7.68 6.85
CA SER A 393 -24.36 8.42 6.81
C SER A 393 -24.19 9.86 6.36
N ASP A 394 -23.03 10.44 6.59
CA ASP A 394 -22.80 11.85 6.34
C ASP A 394 -22.49 12.12 4.85
N LYS A 395 -23.55 12.16 4.05
CA LYS A 395 -23.50 12.46 2.60
C LYS A 395 -22.91 13.86 2.29
N HIS A 396 -22.83 14.75 3.29
CA HIS A 396 -22.33 16.13 3.20
C HIS A 396 -20.91 16.35 3.77
N ILE A 397 -20.31 15.37 4.47
CA ILE A 397 -18.97 15.52 5.07
C ILE A 397 -17.84 15.72 4.05
N VAL A 398 -18.08 15.43 2.77
CA VAL A 398 -17.11 15.66 1.69
C VAL A 398 -17.25 17.07 1.06
N SER A 399 -18.19 17.91 1.53
CA SER A 399 -18.58 19.18 0.86
C SER A 399 -18.50 20.44 1.72
N ALA A 400 -18.30 20.34 3.03
CA ALA A 400 -18.15 21.51 3.91
C ALA A 400 -16.75 21.51 4.51
N GLY A 401 -16.02 22.62 4.38
CA GLY A 401 -14.63 22.75 4.82
C GLY A 401 -14.44 22.51 6.32
N TRP A 402 -14.15 21.27 6.69
CA TRP A 402 -13.56 20.92 7.97
C TRP A 402 -12.03 20.89 7.86
N SER A 403 -11.35 21.14 8.98
CA SER A 403 -9.89 21.10 9.08
C SER A 403 -9.35 19.74 8.61
N ALA A 404 -8.17 19.71 7.97
CA ALA A 404 -7.48 18.48 7.58
C ALA A 404 -7.56 17.35 8.63
N ILE A 405 -7.52 17.70 9.92
CA ILE A 405 -7.57 16.80 11.10
C ILE A 405 -8.76 15.83 11.12
N SER A 406 -9.95 16.22 10.64
CA SER A 406 -11.11 15.31 10.63
C SER A 406 -11.06 14.29 9.49
N HIS A 407 -10.42 14.62 8.36
CA HIS A 407 -10.10 13.63 7.34
C HIS A 407 -9.03 12.66 7.85
N LEU A 408 -8.09 13.11 8.71
CA LEU A 408 -6.95 12.33 9.19
C LEU A 408 -7.31 11.15 10.13
N THR A 409 -8.51 11.07 10.70
CA THR A 409 -8.86 10.02 11.70
C THR A 409 -10.06 9.15 11.33
N LEU A 410 -10.84 9.52 10.32
CA LEU A 410 -12.11 8.85 9.98
C LEU A 410 -11.98 7.81 8.85
N GLY A 411 -10.87 7.81 8.08
CA GLY A 411 -10.65 6.89 6.95
C GLY A 411 -10.66 5.41 7.36
N MET A 412 -10.06 5.07 8.50
CA MET A 412 -10.03 3.71 9.06
C MET A 412 -11.43 3.12 9.35
N TYR A 413 -12.45 3.98 9.49
CA TYR A 413 -13.85 3.61 9.76
C TYR A 413 -14.72 3.52 8.50
N PHE A 414 -14.14 3.64 7.30
CA PHE A 414 -14.88 3.47 6.05
C PHE A 414 -15.24 2.00 5.81
N SER A 415 -14.22 1.14 5.80
CA SER A 415 -14.32 -0.31 5.60
C SER A 415 -14.65 -1.03 6.91
N LYS A 416 -15.59 -1.98 6.91
CA LYS A 416 -15.93 -2.74 8.13
C LYS A 416 -14.68 -3.41 8.73
N ASN A 417 -14.66 -3.54 10.05
CA ASN A 417 -13.69 -4.32 10.80
C ASN A 417 -14.38 -5.39 11.64
N ILE A 418 -13.60 -6.23 12.34
CA ILE A 418 -14.12 -7.33 13.14
C ILE A 418 -15.07 -6.90 14.25
N GLY A 419 -14.93 -5.67 14.78
CA GLY A 419 -15.84 -5.11 15.78
C GLY A 419 -17.27 -4.84 15.30
N HIS A 420 -17.58 -5.05 14.01
CA HIS A 420 -18.97 -5.10 13.51
C HIS A 420 -19.69 -6.40 13.85
N ARG A 421 -18.95 -7.44 14.22
CA ARG A 421 -19.56 -8.70 14.67
C ARG A 421 -20.02 -8.56 16.11
N ASP A 422 -21.17 -9.13 16.45
CA ASP A 422 -21.60 -9.24 17.85
C ASP A 422 -20.77 -10.29 18.63
N ASP A 423 -20.20 -11.26 17.92
CA ASP A 423 -19.51 -12.43 18.46
C ASP A 423 -17.98 -12.38 18.31
N TRP A 424 -17.40 -11.20 18.08
CA TRP A 424 -15.96 -11.03 17.77
C TRP A 424 -15.02 -11.64 18.84
N TYR A 425 -15.47 -11.69 20.09
CA TYR A 425 -14.71 -12.20 21.23
C TYR A 425 -14.81 -13.72 21.40
N THR A 426 -15.67 -14.41 20.66
CA THR A 426 -15.91 -15.85 20.85
C THR A 426 -14.70 -16.69 20.50
N ASP A 427 -14.63 -17.88 21.07
CA ASP A 427 -13.63 -18.91 20.82
C ASP A 427 -13.57 -19.31 19.35
N ALA A 428 -14.73 -19.39 18.70
CA ALA A 428 -14.84 -19.69 17.28
C ALA A 428 -14.14 -18.62 16.44
N VAL A 429 -14.37 -17.34 16.73
CA VAL A 429 -13.75 -16.23 15.99
C VAL A 429 -12.25 -16.12 16.29
N PHE A 430 -11.83 -16.34 17.53
CA PHE A 430 -10.41 -16.37 17.91
C PHE A 430 -9.66 -17.53 17.25
N GLY A 431 -10.22 -18.74 17.27
CA GLY A 431 -9.64 -19.90 16.60
C GLY A 431 -9.57 -19.73 15.09
N GLN A 432 -10.62 -19.16 14.48
CA GLN A 432 -10.67 -18.93 13.03
C GLN A 432 -9.58 -17.96 12.53
N GLN A 433 -9.11 -17.03 13.38
CA GLN A 433 -8.00 -16.13 13.03
C GLN A 433 -6.69 -16.88 12.78
N GLN A 434 -6.48 -18.06 13.37
CA GLN A 434 -5.28 -18.88 13.09
C GLN A 434 -5.27 -19.47 11.68
N PHE A 435 -6.44 -19.54 11.03
CA PHE A 435 -6.62 -20.11 9.69
C PHE A 435 -6.85 -19.08 8.59
N THR A 436 -7.39 -17.91 8.95
CA THR A 436 -7.84 -16.89 7.98
C THR A 436 -7.58 -15.46 8.44
N GLY A 437 -6.89 -15.28 9.56
CA GLY A 437 -6.41 -13.98 10.01
C GLY A 437 -5.22 -13.49 9.18
N VAL A 438 -4.54 -12.48 9.72
CA VAL A 438 -3.32 -11.90 9.12
C VAL A 438 -2.08 -12.77 9.28
N ASN A 439 -2.11 -13.76 10.18
CA ASN A 439 -1.02 -14.71 10.39
C ASN A 439 -1.52 -16.17 10.28
N PRO A 440 -1.91 -16.62 9.07
CA PRO A 440 -2.44 -17.96 8.86
C PRO A 440 -1.33 -19.02 8.67
N THR A 441 -0.06 -18.67 8.82
CA THR A 441 1.09 -19.51 8.43
C THR A 441 1.86 -20.09 9.62
N SER A 442 1.45 -19.81 10.85
CA SER A 442 2.29 -20.08 12.03
C SER A 442 1.78 -21.19 12.94
N ILE A 443 0.50 -21.53 12.85
CA ILE A 443 -0.08 -22.64 13.61
C ILE A 443 0.47 -23.98 13.11
N ILE A 444 0.84 -24.86 14.03
CA ILE A 444 1.50 -26.15 13.76
C ILE A 444 0.92 -27.26 14.63
N ALA A 445 0.96 -28.51 14.18
CA ALA A 445 0.61 -29.67 14.99
C ALA A 445 1.36 -29.66 16.34
N ALA A 446 0.63 -29.93 17.42
CA ALA A 446 1.20 -29.91 18.76
C ALA A 446 2.15 -31.10 18.95
N SER A 447 3.39 -30.83 19.36
CA SER A 447 4.35 -31.89 19.67
C SER A 447 3.98 -32.60 20.98
N SER A 448 4.49 -33.83 21.16
CA SER A 448 4.30 -34.61 22.40
C SER A 448 4.76 -33.86 23.65
N ARG A 449 5.79 -33.01 23.51
CA ARG A 449 6.25 -32.11 24.59
C ARG A 449 5.13 -31.16 25.02
N TRP A 450 4.50 -30.47 24.06
CA TRP A 450 3.45 -29.50 24.37
C TRP A 450 2.23 -30.16 24.99
N LEU A 451 1.79 -31.31 24.43
CA LEU A 451 0.67 -32.07 24.97
C LEU A 451 0.94 -32.53 26.41
N ALA A 452 2.14 -33.05 26.68
CA ALA A 452 2.52 -33.48 28.02
C ALA A 452 2.52 -32.31 29.02
N GLU A 453 3.09 -31.16 28.65
CA GLU A 453 3.18 -30.00 29.53
C GLU A 453 1.79 -29.44 29.90
N PHE A 454 0.91 -29.28 28.91
CA PHE A 454 -0.49 -28.88 29.16
C PHE A 454 -1.25 -29.93 29.98
N ALA A 455 -1.10 -31.22 29.69
CA ALA A 455 -1.76 -32.28 30.46
C ALA A 455 -1.27 -32.37 31.91
N THR A 456 0.00 -32.06 32.19
CA THR A 456 0.51 -31.96 33.56
C THR A 456 -0.13 -30.79 34.29
N VAL A 457 -0.17 -29.61 33.67
CA VAL A 457 -0.73 -28.41 34.31
C VAL A 457 -2.24 -28.51 34.50
N SER A 458 -2.98 -29.15 33.58
CA SER A 458 -4.42 -29.38 33.75
C SER A 458 -4.71 -30.21 35.01
N ARG A 459 -3.96 -31.29 35.26
CA ARG A 459 -4.08 -32.11 36.48
C ARG A 459 -3.74 -31.33 37.75
N VAL A 460 -2.67 -30.52 37.73
CA VAL A 460 -2.33 -29.63 38.86
C VAL A 460 -3.48 -28.67 39.18
N GLN A 461 -4.16 -28.16 38.14
CA GLN A 461 -5.34 -27.29 38.28
C GLN A 461 -6.65 -28.06 38.51
N ARG A 462 -6.61 -29.39 38.67
CA ARG A 462 -7.77 -30.27 38.86
C ARG A 462 -8.79 -30.21 37.71
N ARG A 463 -8.28 -30.05 36.48
CA ARG A 463 -9.03 -30.11 35.21
C ARG A 463 -8.79 -31.44 34.51
N GLU A 464 -9.28 -32.52 35.13
CA GLU A 464 -9.18 -33.88 34.56
C GLU A 464 -9.93 -33.98 33.22
N ASP A 465 -11.05 -33.25 33.08
CA ASP A 465 -11.78 -33.09 31.82
C ASP A 465 -10.87 -32.65 30.66
N MET A 466 -9.96 -31.71 30.93
CA MET A 466 -8.99 -31.24 29.94
C MET A 466 -7.83 -32.21 29.77
N ALA A 467 -7.36 -32.85 30.85
CA ALA A 467 -6.33 -33.87 30.75
C ALA A 467 -6.78 -35.02 29.83
N ASP A 468 -8.02 -35.50 29.98
CA ASP A 468 -8.58 -36.58 29.17
C ASP A 468 -8.69 -36.20 27.69
N ILE A 469 -9.13 -34.97 27.40
CA ILE A 469 -9.16 -34.45 26.03
C ILE A 469 -7.75 -34.41 25.45
N ILE A 470 -6.79 -33.81 26.16
CA ILE A 470 -5.41 -33.64 25.66
C ILE A 470 -4.72 -34.99 25.43
N ASN A 471 -5.02 -36.00 26.25
CA ASN A 471 -4.49 -37.36 26.10
C ASN A 471 -5.25 -38.21 25.05
N SER A 472 -6.23 -37.64 24.35
CA SER A 472 -6.87 -38.27 23.20
C SER A 472 -5.94 -38.29 21.97
N ASP A 473 -6.48 -38.38 20.76
CA ASP A 473 -5.68 -38.54 19.54
C ASP A 473 -4.79 -37.29 19.27
N PRO A 474 -3.45 -37.40 19.36
CA PRO A 474 -2.53 -36.28 19.21
C PRO A 474 -2.66 -35.54 17.88
N LYS A 475 -3.11 -36.22 16.81
CA LYS A 475 -3.28 -35.62 15.48
C LYS A 475 -4.35 -34.52 15.44
N ASN A 476 -5.16 -34.41 16.49
CA ASN A 476 -6.22 -33.44 16.58
C ASN A 476 -5.77 -32.11 17.22
N PHE A 477 -4.54 -32.03 17.71
CA PHE A 477 -4.07 -30.88 18.47
C PHE A 477 -3.07 -30.04 17.69
N PHE A 478 -3.25 -28.72 17.80
CA PHE A 478 -2.40 -27.73 17.18
C PHE A 478 -1.96 -26.72 18.23
N VAL A 479 -0.77 -26.16 18.07
CA VAL A 479 -0.21 -25.16 18.94
C VAL A 479 0.12 -23.90 18.14
N GLN A 480 -0.22 -22.77 18.74
CA GLN A 480 0.35 -21.49 18.36
C GLN A 480 1.40 -21.12 19.41
N ASP A 481 2.66 -21.21 19.02
CA ASP A 481 3.82 -21.13 19.93
C ASP A 481 4.58 -19.81 19.73
N TYR A 482 4.61 -18.99 20.79
CA TYR A 482 5.44 -17.79 20.88
C TYR A 482 6.48 -17.88 22.01
N SER A 483 6.66 -19.04 22.63
CA SER A 483 7.58 -19.25 23.77
C SER A 483 9.03 -18.87 23.47
N TYR A 484 9.43 -18.98 22.20
CA TYR A 484 10.77 -18.65 21.73
C TYR A 484 11.10 -17.14 21.82
N PHE A 485 10.10 -16.29 22.06
CA PHE A 485 10.32 -14.84 22.12
C PHE A 485 11.40 -14.46 23.13
N ARG A 486 11.35 -15.05 24.33
CA ARG A 486 12.34 -14.78 25.39
C ARG A 486 13.75 -15.21 25.01
N SER A 487 13.91 -16.37 24.37
CA SER A 487 15.23 -16.87 24.00
C SER A 487 15.85 -16.05 22.87
N VAL A 488 15.05 -15.57 21.92
CA VAL A 488 15.54 -14.71 20.82
C VAL A 488 16.14 -13.42 21.34
N VAL A 489 15.56 -12.83 22.38
CA VAL A 489 16.03 -11.55 22.94
C VAL A 489 16.85 -11.70 24.22
N GLY A 490 17.23 -12.92 24.60
CA GLY A 490 18.02 -13.19 25.80
C GLY A 490 17.36 -12.77 27.11
N LEU A 491 16.02 -12.77 27.18
CA LEU A 491 15.28 -12.36 28.36
C LEU A 491 15.19 -13.51 29.38
N SER A 492 15.56 -13.25 30.64
CA SER A 492 15.48 -14.25 31.71
C SER A 492 14.04 -14.66 32.00
N SER A 493 13.84 -15.82 32.64
CA SER A 493 12.49 -16.26 33.02
C SER A 493 11.80 -15.26 33.95
N ASP A 494 12.54 -14.54 34.78
CA ASP A 494 12.00 -13.73 35.87
C ASP A 494 11.73 -12.26 35.49
N ALA A 495 12.21 -11.83 34.33
CA ALA A 495 11.93 -10.50 33.80
C ALA A 495 10.57 -10.44 33.09
N ASP A 496 9.94 -9.27 33.10
CA ASP A 496 8.78 -8.96 32.27
C ASP A 496 9.21 -8.54 30.87
N ILE A 497 8.41 -8.90 29.87
CA ILE A 497 8.50 -8.29 28.55
C ILE A 497 7.84 -6.91 28.69
N SER A 498 8.64 -5.88 28.94
CA SER A 498 8.11 -4.52 29.07
C SER A 498 9.07 -3.45 28.58
N SER A 499 8.50 -2.38 28.04
CA SER A 499 9.23 -1.22 27.52
C SER A 499 8.34 0.02 27.61
N GLN A 500 8.84 1.09 28.23
CA GLN A 500 8.15 2.38 28.33
C GLN A 500 6.68 2.29 28.83
N GLY A 501 6.41 1.44 29.82
CA GLY A 501 5.06 1.26 30.38
C GLY A 501 4.12 0.37 29.54
N ARG A 502 4.63 -0.23 28.45
CA ARG A 502 3.94 -1.24 27.65
C ARG A 502 4.45 -2.63 28.00
N TYR A 503 3.55 -3.61 27.94
CA TYR A 503 3.82 -5.00 28.29
C TYR A 503 3.52 -5.90 27.10
N GLY A 504 4.47 -6.77 26.77
CA GLY A 504 4.34 -7.78 25.74
C GLY A 504 4.03 -9.15 26.34
N CYS A 505 3.77 -10.11 25.45
CA CYS A 505 3.45 -11.49 25.81
C CYS A 505 4.31 -12.45 24.99
N SER A 506 4.57 -13.61 25.56
CA SER A 506 5.23 -14.76 24.91
C SER A 506 4.33 -15.98 25.05
N SER A 507 3.10 -15.86 24.55
CA SER A 507 2.02 -16.82 24.82
C SER A 507 2.24 -18.18 24.17
N VAL A 508 1.56 -19.21 24.68
CA VAL A 508 1.44 -20.52 24.01
C VAL A 508 -0.02 -20.94 24.08
N VAL A 509 -0.62 -21.27 22.94
CA VAL A 509 -2.04 -21.61 22.83
C VAL A 509 -2.20 -23.02 22.31
N LEU A 510 -2.95 -23.85 23.02
CA LEU A 510 -3.34 -25.19 22.56
C LEU A 510 -4.75 -25.14 21.95
N PHE A 511 -4.88 -25.71 20.76
CA PHE A 511 -6.14 -25.85 20.04
C PHE A 511 -6.46 -27.31 19.78
N HIS A 512 -7.75 -27.62 19.73
CA HIS A 512 -8.29 -28.88 19.26
C HIS A 512 -9.05 -28.65 17.95
N LEU A 513 -8.58 -29.26 16.86
CA LEU A 513 -9.25 -29.24 15.57
C LEU A 513 -10.31 -30.32 15.53
N GLU A 514 -11.58 -29.95 15.60
CA GLU A 514 -12.69 -30.90 15.60
C GLU A 514 -12.93 -31.50 14.20
N PRO A 515 -13.57 -32.67 14.08
CA PRO A 515 -13.86 -33.29 12.78
C PRO A 515 -14.70 -32.42 11.84
N GLN A 516 -15.53 -31.52 12.40
CA GLN A 516 -16.33 -30.54 11.66
C GLN A 516 -15.51 -29.31 11.23
N GLY A 517 -14.18 -29.34 11.42
CA GLY A 517 -13.23 -28.30 11.02
C GLY A 517 -13.24 -27.03 11.85
N LYS A 518 -13.87 -27.07 13.04
CA LYS A 518 -13.79 -25.98 14.01
C LYS A 518 -12.50 -26.11 14.83
N LEU A 519 -11.69 -25.06 14.83
CA LEU A 519 -10.48 -24.99 15.65
C LEU A 519 -10.82 -24.36 17.00
N HIS A 520 -10.94 -25.19 18.04
CA HIS A 520 -11.37 -24.76 19.38
C HIS A 520 -10.16 -24.51 20.30
N PRO A 521 -10.01 -23.32 20.91
CA PRO A 521 -8.93 -23.05 21.87
C PRO A 521 -9.22 -23.73 23.22
N LEU A 522 -8.29 -24.57 23.68
CA LEU A 522 -8.39 -25.32 24.93
C LEU A 522 -7.65 -24.67 26.10
N ALA A 523 -6.45 -24.14 25.86
CA ALA A 523 -5.61 -23.59 26.91
C ALA A 523 -4.72 -22.47 26.39
N ILE A 524 -4.46 -21.48 27.23
CA ILE A 524 -3.55 -20.37 26.93
C ILE A 524 -2.60 -20.17 28.11
N THR A 525 -1.31 -20.24 27.83
CA THR A 525 -0.27 -19.70 28.71
C THR A 525 -0.02 -18.26 28.32
N LEU A 526 -0.17 -17.31 29.25
CA LEU A 526 -0.11 -15.87 28.95
C LEU A 526 1.28 -15.43 28.47
N ASP A 527 2.31 -15.85 29.20
CA ASP A 527 3.72 -15.56 28.96
C ASP A 527 4.52 -16.77 29.45
N TYR A 528 5.16 -17.48 28.53
CA TYR A 528 5.87 -18.72 28.82
C TYR A 528 7.26 -18.44 29.41
N ARG A 529 7.41 -18.66 30.73
CA ARG A 529 8.63 -18.35 31.50
C ARG A 529 9.55 -19.56 31.64
N GLY A 530 9.82 -20.22 30.52
CA GLY A 530 10.67 -21.42 30.42
C GLY A 530 9.94 -22.74 30.69
N ASN A 531 8.89 -22.74 31.51
CA ASN A 531 7.90 -23.82 31.64
C ASN A 531 6.55 -23.28 32.15
N MET A 532 5.48 -24.05 31.97
CA MET A 532 4.13 -23.66 32.37
C MET A 532 3.93 -23.61 33.89
N GLN A 533 4.72 -24.33 34.69
CA GLN A 533 4.63 -24.27 36.16
C GLN A 533 5.10 -22.92 36.71
N LYS A 534 6.04 -22.25 36.03
CA LYS A 534 6.49 -20.87 36.30
C LYS A 534 5.64 -19.81 35.60
N SER A 535 4.64 -20.22 34.83
CA SER A 535 3.82 -19.34 34.00
C SER A 535 2.37 -19.34 34.49
N VAL A 536 1.57 -18.40 33.98
CA VAL A 536 0.12 -18.42 34.18
C VAL A 536 -0.54 -19.08 32.98
N THR A 537 -1.06 -20.28 33.18
CA THR A 537 -1.82 -21.04 32.19
C THR A 537 -3.27 -21.16 32.63
N ILE A 538 -4.20 -20.79 31.76
CA ILE A 538 -5.65 -20.95 31.99
C ILE A 538 -6.23 -21.92 30.96
N PHE A 539 -7.10 -22.82 31.42
CA PHE A 539 -7.88 -23.70 30.57
C PHE A 539 -9.26 -23.12 30.32
N ASN A 540 -9.74 -23.24 29.08
CA ASN A 540 -11.08 -22.85 28.71
C ASN A 540 -12.10 -23.58 29.61
N ARG A 541 -13.20 -22.91 29.96
CA ARG A 541 -14.32 -23.58 30.64
C ARG A 541 -15.07 -24.49 29.67
N ARG A 542 -15.04 -24.16 28.38
CA ARG A 542 -15.64 -24.94 27.31
C ARG A 542 -14.64 -25.96 26.79
N THR A 543 -15.02 -27.22 26.86
CA THR A 543 -14.22 -28.37 26.42
C THR A 543 -14.27 -28.63 24.90
N SER A 544 -15.25 -28.05 24.20
CA SER A 544 -15.41 -28.14 22.75
C SER A 544 -16.19 -26.92 22.22
N SER A 545 -16.26 -26.80 20.90
CA SER A 545 -17.06 -25.77 20.23
C SER A 545 -18.57 -25.94 20.44
N SER A 546 -19.03 -27.14 20.84
CA SER A 546 -20.43 -27.46 21.11
C SER A 546 -20.81 -27.32 22.59
N THR A 547 -19.84 -27.28 23.50
CA THR A 547 -20.10 -27.04 24.93
C THR A 547 -20.69 -25.64 25.10
N ALA A 548 -21.84 -25.52 25.76
CA ALA A 548 -22.47 -24.24 26.06
C ALA A 548 -21.61 -23.46 27.08
N GLY A 549 -21.58 -22.13 26.96
CA GLY A 549 -20.86 -21.27 27.90
C GLY A 549 -21.16 -19.80 27.67
N ASN A 550 -21.10 -19.00 28.74
CA ASN A 550 -21.23 -17.54 28.64
C ASN A 550 -19.85 -16.93 28.32
N GLU A 551 -19.55 -16.79 27.03
CA GLU A 551 -18.25 -16.29 26.56
C GLU A 551 -18.09 -14.77 26.72
N SER A 552 -19.18 -14.00 26.76
CA SER A 552 -19.13 -12.53 26.88
C SER A 552 -18.55 -12.09 28.23
N ASP A 553 -18.94 -12.78 29.30
CA ASP A 553 -18.59 -12.44 30.68
C ASP A 553 -17.40 -13.24 31.23
N ASP A 554 -16.79 -14.10 30.41
CA ASP A 554 -15.59 -14.86 30.80
C ASP A 554 -14.32 -13.99 30.64
N TRP A 555 -14.26 -12.91 31.42
CA TRP A 555 -13.18 -11.92 31.37
C TRP A 555 -11.77 -12.50 31.57
N PRO A 556 -11.52 -13.47 32.48
CA PRO A 556 -10.23 -14.14 32.58
C PRO A 556 -9.81 -14.81 31.26
N TRP A 557 -10.75 -15.50 30.60
CA TRP A 557 -10.47 -16.16 29.32
C TRP A 557 -10.33 -15.17 28.16
N ARG A 558 -11.13 -14.10 28.14
CA ARG A 558 -11.00 -13.00 27.16
C ARG A 558 -9.66 -12.28 27.30
N TYR A 559 -9.18 -12.06 28.52
CA TYR A 559 -7.83 -11.53 28.76
C TYR A 559 -6.76 -12.46 28.20
N ALA A 560 -6.89 -13.77 28.43
CA ALA A 560 -5.93 -14.73 27.93
C ALA A 560 -5.86 -14.76 26.40
N LYS A 561 -7.01 -14.70 25.73
CA LYS A 561 -7.07 -14.52 24.26
C LYS A 561 -6.41 -13.21 23.82
N MET A 562 -6.58 -12.12 24.57
CA MET A 562 -5.91 -10.84 24.30
C MET A 562 -4.38 -10.95 24.42
N CYS A 563 -3.84 -11.63 25.43
CA CYS A 563 -2.39 -11.90 25.55
C CYS A 563 -1.86 -12.70 24.35
N ALA A 564 -2.61 -13.71 23.90
CA ALA A 564 -2.26 -14.47 22.71
C ALA A 564 -2.26 -13.59 21.46
N GLN A 565 -3.20 -12.65 21.35
CA GLN A 565 -3.27 -11.69 20.24
C GLN A 565 -2.14 -10.65 20.26
N VAL A 566 -1.67 -10.22 21.44
CA VAL A 566 -0.45 -9.39 21.57
C VAL A 566 0.76 -10.14 21.01
N SER A 567 0.91 -11.42 21.35
CA SER A 567 1.99 -12.25 20.82
C SER A 567 1.86 -12.46 19.30
N ASP A 568 0.63 -12.70 18.82
CA ASP A 568 0.35 -12.87 17.39
C ASP A 568 0.55 -11.59 16.59
N TRP A 569 0.23 -10.42 17.15
CA TRP A 569 0.51 -9.13 16.51
C TRP A 569 2.02 -8.95 16.32
N PHE A 570 2.81 -9.22 17.36
CA PHE A 570 4.26 -9.06 17.28
C PHE A 570 4.89 -10.04 16.26
N ARG A 571 4.51 -11.33 16.30
CA ARG A 571 4.99 -12.30 15.30
C ARG A 571 4.54 -11.93 13.88
N HIS A 572 3.29 -11.51 13.74
CA HIS A 572 2.72 -11.13 12.45
C HIS A 572 3.48 -9.97 11.84
N GLU A 573 3.57 -8.83 12.52
CA GLU A 573 4.16 -7.61 11.95
C GLU A 573 5.68 -7.73 11.76
N ILE A 574 6.40 -8.28 12.75
CA ILE A 574 7.85 -8.33 12.71
C ILE A 574 8.36 -9.48 11.85
N THR A 575 7.83 -10.69 12.05
CA THR A 575 8.36 -11.89 11.41
C THR A 575 7.65 -12.18 10.09
N VAL A 576 6.34 -12.40 10.14
CA VAL A 576 5.59 -12.92 8.98
C VAL A 576 5.40 -11.87 7.88
N HIS A 577 5.20 -10.60 8.27
CA HIS A 577 5.02 -9.49 7.34
C HIS A 577 6.36 -8.86 6.99
N LEU A 578 6.98 -8.10 7.91
CA LEU A 578 8.20 -7.34 7.61
C LEU A 578 9.37 -8.22 7.14
N VAL A 579 9.77 -9.25 7.91
CA VAL A 579 10.97 -10.01 7.55
C VAL A 579 10.70 -11.01 6.42
N HIS A 580 9.67 -11.84 6.58
CA HIS A 580 9.42 -12.96 5.65
C HIS A 580 8.84 -12.53 4.30
N THR A 581 8.46 -11.26 4.12
CA THR A 581 8.10 -10.72 2.82
C THR A 581 9.06 -9.63 2.38
N HIS A 582 9.08 -8.48 3.04
CA HIS A 582 9.85 -7.31 2.59
C HIS A 582 11.38 -7.53 2.63
N LEU A 583 11.93 -7.87 3.80
CA LEU A 583 13.39 -7.84 3.97
C LEU A 583 14.11 -9.01 3.29
N LEU A 584 13.47 -10.19 3.21
CA LEU A 584 13.98 -11.29 2.40
C LEU A 584 14.00 -10.93 0.91
N GLU A 585 12.90 -10.39 0.38
CA GLU A 585 12.82 -10.01 -1.04
C GLU A 585 13.86 -8.95 -1.41
N GLU A 586 14.12 -7.96 -0.55
CA GLU A 586 15.16 -6.97 -0.82
C GLU A 586 16.55 -7.57 -0.99
N VAL A 587 16.93 -8.54 -0.16
CA VAL A 587 18.22 -9.21 -0.32
C VAL A 587 18.29 -9.97 -1.64
N LEU A 588 17.20 -10.65 -2.03
CA LEU A 588 17.13 -11.33 -3.32
C LEU A 588 17.20 -10.36 -4.49
N ILE A 589 16.52 -9.21 -4.41
CA ILE A 589 16.57 -8.16 -5.43
C ILE A 589 18.01 -7.68 -5.60
N VAL A 590 18.69 -7.34 -4.50
CA VAL A 590 20.06 -6.82 -4.56
C VAL A 590 21.02 -7.88 -5.09
N ALA A 591 20.95 -9.12 -4.60
CA ALA A 591 21.78 -10.22 -5.08
C ALA A 591 21.54 -10.48 -6.57
N ALA A 592 20.29 -10.60 -7.01
CA ALA A 592 19.93 -10.86 -8.40
C ALA A 592 20.42 -9.73 -9.33
N ARG A 593 20.33 -8.47 -8.90
CA ARG A 593 20.82 -7.33 -9.68
C ARG A 593 22.34 -7.27 -9.77
N ARG A 594 23.06 -7.83 -8.81
CA ARG A 594 24.52 -7.88 -8.77
C ARG A 594 25.10 -9.05 -9.57
N THR A 595 24.37 -10.16 -9.70
CA THR A 595 24.91 -11.41 -10.27
C THR A 595 24.22 -11.88 -11.55
N LEU A 596 22.94 -11.59 -11.75
CA LEU A 596 22.22 -12.01 -12.96
C LEU A 596 22.33 -10.93 -14.06
N PRO A 597 22.77 -11.29 -15.27
CA PRO A 597 22.72 -10.38 -16.42
C PRO A 597 21.31 -9.81 -16.65
N SER A 598 21.19 -8.59 -17.15
CA SER A 598 19.87 -7.97 -17.43
C SER A 598 19.02 -8.72 -18.45
N SER A 599 19.62 -9.61 -19.24
CA SER A 599 18.98 -10.51 -20.20
C SER A 599 18.61 -11.88 -19.61
N HIS A 600 19.11 -12.22 -18.42
CA HIS A 600 18.91 -13.53 -17.81
C HIS A 600 17.43 -13.78 -17.52
N ILE A 601 16.92 -14.97 -17.90
CA ILE A 601 15.49 -15.27 -17.85
C ILE A 601 14.91 -15.14 -16.44
N VAL A 602 15.62 -15.62 -15.42
CA VAL A 602 15.21 -15.50 -14.01
C VAL A 602 15.01 -14.04 -13.58
N LEU A 603 15.94 -13.15 -13.93
CA LEU A 603 15.81 -11.73 -13.60
C LEU A 603 14.64 -11.09 -14.38
N LYS A 604 14.45 -11.44 -15.65
CA LYS A 604 13.31 -10.96 -16.45
C LYS A 604 11.97 -11.41 -15.89
N LEU A 605 11.91 -12.63 -15.35
CA LEU A 605 10.71 -13.22 -14.78
C LEU A 605 10.37 -12.60 -13.42
N LEU A 606 11.37 -12.30 -12.58
CA LEU A 606 11.17 -11.77 -11.23
C LEU A 606 11.00 -10.24 -11.17
N GLN A 607 11.61 -9.49 -12.09
CA GLN A 607 11.60 -8.03 -12.04
C GLN A 607 10.20 -7.38 -11.92
N PRO A 608 9.14 -7.83 -12.60
CA PRO A 608 7.79 -7.28 -12.42
C PRO A 608 7.23 -7.46 -11.00
N HIS A 609 7.71 -8.47 -10.27
CA HIS A 609 7.29 -8.81 -8.91
C HIS A 609 8.08 -8.05 -7.84
N TRP A 610 9.03 -7.20 -8.22
CA TRP A 610 9.90 -6.43 -7.31
C TRP A 610 9.71 -4.92 -7.43
N GLN A 611 8.63 -4.49 -8.07
CA GLN A 611 8.32 -3.08 -8.24
C GLN A 611 8.04 -2.44 -6.88
N THR A 612 8.56 -1.23 -6.65
CA THR A 612 8.41 -0.43 -5.41
C THR A 612 9.00 -1.01 -4.12
N THR A 613 9.27 -2.31 -4.03
CA THR A 613 9.74 -3.00 -2.80
C THR A 613 10.95 -2.33 -2.16
N LEU A 614 11.96 -1.94 -2.94
CA LEU A 614 13.15 -1.26 -2.41
C LEU A 614 12.82 0.09 -1.74
N SER A 615 11.93 0.88 -2.35
CA SER A 615 11.58 2.22 -1.84
C SER A 615 10.71 2.12 -0.58
N LEU A 616 9.79 1.15 -0.55
CA LEU A 616 9.00 0.82 0.63
C LEU A 616 9.88 0.38 1.79
N ASN A 617 10.86 -0.48 1.54
CA ASN A 617 11.72 -0.98 2.59
C ASN A 617 12.67 0.10 3.15
N GLU A 618 13.16 1.01 2.30
CA GLU A 618 13.90 2.20 2.75
C GLU A 618 13.03 3.04 3.70
N ALA A 619 11.78 3.33 3.31
CA ALA A 619 10.83 4.07 4.15
C ALA A 619 10.49 3.34 5.46
N ALA A 620 10.32 2.02 5.41
CA ALA A 620 10.04 1.20 6.59
C ALA A 620 11.22 1.22 7.59
N ARG A 621 12.46 1.14 7.08
CA ARG A 621 13.68 1.27 7.90
C ARG A 621 13.86 2.66 8.50
N ALA A 622 13.57 3.70 7.74
CA ALA A 622 13.77 5.08 8.17
C ALA A 622 12.70 5.57 9.16
N ILE A 623 11.45 5.15 8.97
CA ILE A 623 10.29 5.74 9.65
C ILE A 623 9.49 4.67 10.40
N LEU A 624 8.88 3.71 9.69
CA LEU A 624 7.86 2.81 10.26
C LEU A 624 8.38 2.05 11.48
N VAL A 625 9.50 1.35 11.33
CA VAL A 625 10.05 0.53 12.42
C VAL A 625 10.53 1.39 13.60
N PRO A 626 11.47 2.36 13.44
CA PRO A 626 12.03 3.10 14.56
C PRO A 626 11.07 4.10 15.21
N LYS A 627 10.16 4.72 14.44
CA LYS A 627 9.29 5.80 14.95
C LYS A 627 7.92 5.32 15.38
N ILE A 628 7.47 4.18 14.85
CA ILE A 628 6.09 3.69 15.07
C ILE A 628 6.10 2.33 15.74
N ILE A 629 6.59 1.28 15.06
CA ILE A 629 6.47 -0.11 15.53
C ILE A 629 7.13 -0.30 16.90
N ILE A 630 8.39 0.12 17.08
CA ILE A 630 9.10 -0.05 18.37
C ILE A 630 8.35 0.66 19.51
N GLY A 631 7.77 1.83 19.23
CA GLY A 631 6.98 2.60 20.19
C GLY A 631 5.63 1.98 20.55
N MET A 632 5.22 0.89 19.90
CA MET A 632 3.92 0.24 20.10
C MET A 632 4.03 -1.15 20.72
N THR A 633 5.24 -1.63 21.03
CA THR A 633 5.44 -2.99 21.56
C THR A 633 5.87 -2.96 23.04
N GLY A 634 5.76 -4.11 23.70
CA GLY A 634 6.38 -4.31 25.02
C GLY A 634 7.88 -4.64 24.97
N PHE A 635 8.51 -4.66 23.80
CA PHE A 635 9.94 -4.93 23.63
C PHE A 635 10.73 -3.63 23.51
N THR A 636 11.99 -3.63 23.95
CA THR A 636 12.91 -2.51 23.70
C THR A 636 13.34 -2.47 22.24
N ASP A 637 13.92 -1.36 21.81
CA ASP A 637 14.52 -1.21 20.48
C ASP A 637 15.50 -2.35 20.13
N THR A 638 16.41 -2.64 21.05
CA THR A 638 17.45 -3.65 20.94
C THR A 638 16.83 -5.04 20.82
N GLN A 639 15.77 -5.31 21.58
CA GLN A 639 15.04 -6.57 21.54
C GLN A 639 14.28 -6.73 20.21
N THR A 640 13.57 -5.70 19.75
CA THR A 640 12.87 -5.72 18.46
C THR A 640 13.83 -5.94 17.28
N TYR A 641 14.98 -5.25 17.26
CA TYR A 641 15.98 -5.46 16.22
C TYR A 641 16.64 -6.86 16.29
N ALA A 642 16.85 -7.39 17.49
CA ALA A 642 17.32 -8.77 17.65
C ALA A 642 16.32 -9.78 17.06
N PHE A 643 15.00 -9.55 17.23
CA PHE A 643 13.97 -10.36 16.57
C PHE A 643 14.02 -10.27 15.05
N ILE A 644 14.12 -9.07 14.50
CA ILE A 644 14.19 -8.86 13.04
C ILE A 644 15.36 -9.66 12.46
N LYS A 645 16.54 -9.54 13.07
CA LYS A 645 17.73 -10.30 12.64
C LYS A 645 17.57 -11.80 12.83
N ASN A 646 17.05 -12.24 13.97
CA ASN A 646 16.87 -13.66 14.24
C ASN A 646 15.91 -14.30 13.25
N ALA A 647 14.78 -13.65 12.96
CA ALA A 647 13.81 -14.12 11.96
C ALA A 647 14.45 -14.25 10.58
N TYR A 648 15.27 -13.26 10.18
CA TYR A 648 15.95 -13.31 8.88
C TYR A 648 16.96 -14.45 8.81
N LEU A 649 17.86 -14.54 9.79
CA LEU A 649 18.96 -15.52 9.80
C LEU A 649 18.48 -16.96 9.93
N ASN A 650 17.28 -17.18 10.49
CA ASN A 650 16.71 -18.51 10.69
C ASN A 650 15.57 -18.83 9.70
N PHE A 651 15.42 -18.05 8.63
CA PHE A 651 14.43 -18.38 7.61
C PHE A 651 14.81 -19.69 6.89
N ASP A 652 13.90 -20.66 6.93
CA ASP A 652 14.03 -21.93 6.22
C ASP A 652 13.36 -21.82 4.85
N TRP A 653 14.15 -21.57 3.81
CA TRP A 653 13.65 -21.39 2.44
C TRP A 653 12.85 -22.58 1.94
N ARG A 654 13.45 -23.77 1.96
CA ARG A 654 12.83 -24.97 1.41
C ARG A 654 11.67 -25.42 2.28
N GLY A 655 11.81 -25.35 3.61
CA GLY A 655 10.71 -25.64 4.54
C GLY A 655 9.52 -24.70 4.36
N SER A 656 9.75 -23.44 3.95
CA SER A 656 8.70 -22.44 3.75
C SER A 656 7.97 -22.53 2.40
N TYR A 657 8.42 -23.38 1.48
CA TYR A 657 7.66 -23.63 0.24
C TYR A 657 6.30 -24.19 0.62
N VAL A 658 5.21 -23.67 0.06
CA VAL A 658 3.84 -24.11 0.39
C VAL A 658 3.66 -25.64 0.43
N PRO A 659 4.19 -26.44 -0.52
CA PRO A 659 4.06 -27.90 -0.46
C PRO A 659 4.86 -28.58 0.66
N ASN A 660 5.82 -27.89 1.27
CA ASN A 660 6.62 -28.36 2.40
C ASN A 660 6.09 -27.81 3.73
N ASP A 661 5.74 -26.52 3.77
CA ASP A 661 5.23 -25.80 4.93
C ASP A 661 3.93 -26.44 5.46
N LEU A 662 2.95 -26.66 4.58
CA LEU A 662 1.64 -27.17 4.99
C LEU A 662 1.75 -28.56 5.64
N PRO A 663 2.35 -29.59 5.00
CA PRO A 663 2.58 -30.87 5.66
C PRO A 663 3.51 -30.78 6.87
N GLY A 664 4.57 -29.96 6.80
CA GLY A 664 5.50 -29.74 7.91
C GLY A 664 4.81 -29.17 9.16
N ARG A 665 3.75 -28.39 8.97
CA ARG A 665 2.89 -27.88 10.04
C ARG A 665 1.76 -28.84 10.44
N GLY A 666 1.62 -29.99 9.79
CA GLY A 666 0.59 -30.99 10.08
C GLY A 666 -0.69 -30.85 9.25
N PHE A 667 -0.63 -30.22 8.08
CA PHE A 667 -1.73 -30.07 7.14
C PHE A 667 -1.41 -30.76 5.79
N PRO A 668 -1.73 -32.05 5.64
CA PRO A 668 -1.39 -32.80 4.43
C PRO A 668 -2.13 -32.26 3.20
N LEU A 669 -1.41 -32.05 2.09
CA LEU A 669 -1.95 -31.41 0.89
C LEU A 669 -3.12 -32.17 0.28
N GLU A 670 -3.05 -33.50 0.30
CA GLU A 670 -4.06 -34.42 -0.24
C GLU A 670 -5.34 -34.43 0.60
N GLN A 671 -5.28 -34.00 1.86
CA GLN A 671 -6.41 -33.95 2.78
C GLN A 671 -7.06 -32.56 2.86
N LEU A 672 -6.48 -31.51 2.26
CA LEU A 672 -7.04 -30.14 2.31
C LEU A 672 -8.47 -30.03 1.73
N GLY A 673 -8.92 -31.01 0.95
CA GLY A 673 -10.30 -31.13 0.48
C GLY A 673 -11.29 -31.65 1.52
N ASP A 674 -10.81 -32.29 2.59
CA ASP A 674 -11.64 -32.94 3.61
C ASP A 674 -12.44 -31.92 4.42
N ALA A 675 -13.60 -32.37 4.95
CA ALA A 675 -14.48 -31.56 5.79
C ALA A 675 -13.74 -30.94 6.98
N ARG A 676 -12.73 -31.62 7.53
CA ARG A 676 -11.94 -31.17 8.67
C ARG A 676 -11.15 -29.89 8.40
N TYR A 677 -10.71 -29.64 7.17
CA TYR A 677 -9.91 -28.45 6.85
C TYR A 677 -10.71 -27.37 6.12
N HIS A 678 -12.04 -27.51 6.01
CA HIS A 678 -12.86 -26.61 5.21
C HIS A 678 -12.80 -25.14 5.65
N ASN A 679 -12.56 -24.89 6.95
CA ASN A 679 -12.39 -23.56 7.55
C ASN A 679 -10.98 -23.00 7.38
N TYR A 680 -10.01 -23.80 6.92
CA TYR A 680 -8.65 -23.35 6.64
C TYR A 680 -8.52 -22.77 5.23
N GLY A 681 -9.26 -21.67 5.01
CA GLY A 681 -9.36 -21.00 3.70
C GLY A 681 -8.00 -20.61 3.11
N TYR A 682 -7.05 -20.19 3.94
CA TYR A 682 -5.68 -19.90 3.49
C TYR A 682 -4.98 -21.14 2.92
N ALA A 683 -4.82 -22.22 3.69
CA ALA A 683 -4.11 -23.42 3.24
C ALA A 683 -4.67 -23.99 1.94
N ARG A 684 -6.00 -24.05 1.83
CA ARG A 684 -6.71 -24.59 0.67
C ARG A 684 -6.46 -23.77 -0.60
N ASN A 685 -6.50 -22.45 -0.47
CA ASN A 685 -6.32 -21.54 -1.61
C ASN A 685 -4.84 -21.37 -1.98
N ILE A 686 -3.95 -21.27 -0.99
CA ILE A 686 -2.52 -21.04 -1.25
C ILE A 686 -1.84 -22.26 -1.87
N ALA A 687 -2.25 -23.47 -1.50
CA ALA A 687 -1.77 -24.71 -2.12
C ALA A 687 -2.13 -24.77 -3.63
N HIS A 688 -3.29 -24.24 -4.01
CA HIS A 688 -3.68 -24.17 -5.42
C HIS A 688 -2.94 -23.04 -6.14
N MET A 689 -2.87 -21.84 -5.54
CA MET A 689 -2.12 -20.72 -6.09
C MET A 689 -0.64 -21.08 -6.34
N TRP A 690 0.00 -21.78 -5.41
CA TRP A 690 1.36 -22.29 -5.57
C TRP A 690 1.50 -23.16 -6.83
N LYS A 691 0.59 -24.11 -7.05
CA LYS A 691 0.61 -24.97 -8.25
C LYS A 691 0.49 -24.17 -9.54
N ILE A 692 -0.35 -23.13 -9.55
CA ILE A 692 -0.56 -22.27 -10.71
C ILE A 692 0.73 -21.47 -11.01
N ILE A 693 1.32 -20.84 -10.00
CA ILE A 693 2.58 -20.10 -10.16
C ILE A 693 3.70 -21.05 -10.57
N ARG A 694 3.83 -22.21 -9.93
CA ARG A 694 4.85 -23.22 -10.27
C ARG A 694 4.73 -23.72 -11.71
N LYS A 695 3.50 -23.95 -12.19
CA LYS A 695 3.24 -24.35 -13.58
C LYS A 695 3.65 -23.25 -14.56
N PHE A 696 3.35 -21.99 -14.26
CA PHE A 696 3.79 -20.84 -15.04
C PHE A 696 5.33 -20.76 -15.09
N VAL A 697 5.99 -20.76 -13.94
CA VAL A 697 7.46 -20.71 -13.82
C VAL A 697 8.11 -21.90 -14.52
N GLY A 698 7.60 -23.11 -14.29
CA GLY A 698 8.08 -24.34 -14.92
C GLY A 698 7.97 -24.29 -16.44
N THR A 699 6.86 -23.79 -16.98
CA THR A 699 6.70 -23.62 -18.44
C THR A 699 7.76 -22.68 -19.02
N VAL A 700 8.09 -21.58 -18.33
CA VAL A 700 9.14 -20.65 -18.77
C VAL A 700 10.52 -21.28 -18.68
N LEU A 701 10.87 -21.83 -17.52
CA LEU A 701 12.24 -22.31 -17.27
C LEU A 701 12.55 -23.58 -18.04
N SER A 702 11.60 -24.50 -18.22
CA SER A 702 11.81 -25.69 -19.06
C SER A 702 12.00 -25.36 -20.54
N ALA A 703 11.49 -24.22 -21.02
CA ALA A 703 11.74 -23.76 -22.39
C ALA A 703 13.16 -23.21 -22.59
N VAL A 704 13.77 -22.66 -21.54
CA VAL A 704 15.11 -22.06 -21.59
C VAL A 704 16.21 -23.04 -21.17
N TYR A 705 15.94 -23.87 -20.16
CA TYR A 705 16.86 -24.88 -19.64
C TYR A 705 16.60 -26.27 -20.25
N VAL A 706 16.77 -26.38 -21.58
CA VAL A 706 16.41 -27.59 -22.34
C VAL A 706 17.25 -28.83 -22.00
N GLU A 707 18.47 -28.65 -21.50
CA GLU A 707 19.32 -29.75 -21.01
C GLU A 707 19.09 -30.06 -19.51
N GLY A 708 18.06 -29.42 -18.91
CA GLY A 708 17.61 -29.68 -17.55
C GLY A 708 18.69 -29.38 -16.50
N ASP A 709 18.87 -30.32 -15.57
CA ASP A 709 19.74 -30.16 -14.39
C ASP A 709 21.20 -29.86 -14.76
N ALA A 710 21.71 -30.44 -15.85
CA ALA A 710 23.09 -30.20 -16.27
C ALA A 710 23.33 -28.73 -16.65
N GLN A 711 22.35 -28.08 -17.29
CA GLN A 711 22.44 -26.67 -17.67
C GLN A 711 22.30 -25.75 -16.46
N VAL A 712 21.42 -26.06 -15.51
CA VAL A 712 21.29 -25.28 -14.27
C VAL A 712 22.55 -25.40 -13.42
N ALA A 713 23.08 -26.61 -13.24
CA ALA A 713 24.29 -26.85 -12.46
C ALA A 713 25.54 -26.16 -13.06
N SER A 714 25.56 -25.93 -14.38
CA SER A 714 26.65 -25.26 -15.08
C SER A 714 26.41 -23.76 -15.33
N ASP A 715 25.26 -23.21 -14.93
CA ASP A 715 24.94 -21.78 -15.08
C ASP A 715 25.74 -20.94 -14.07
N PRO A 716 26.75 -20.17 -14.52
CA PRO A 716 27.60 -19.40 -13.62
C PRO A 716 26.85 -18.26 -12.93
N SER A 717 25.75 -17.76 -13.53
CA SER A 717 24.96 -16.66 -12.97
C SER A 717 24.12 -17.13 -11.78
N ILE A 718 23.54 -18.33 -11.89
CA ILE A 718 22.79 -18.95 -10.79
C ILE A 718 23.71 -19.33 -9.64
N ALA A 719 24.88 -19.91 -9.93
CA ALA A 719 25.88 -20.20 -8.90
C ALA A 719 26.36 -18.92 -8.19
N ALA A 720 26.67 -17.86 -8.95
CA ALA A 720 27.06 -16.57 -8.39
C ALA A 720 25.95 -15.94 -7.53
N PHE A 721 24.69 -16.00 -7.99
CA PHE A 721 23.54 -15.55 -7.22
C PHE A 721 23.41 -16.25 -5.88
N CYS A 722 23.44 -17.59 -5.85
CA CYS A 722 23.36 -18.35 -4.61
C CYS A 722 24.50 -17.98 -3.65
N ASN A 723 25.72 -17.88 -4.17
CA ASN A 723 26.89 -17.48 -3.38
C ASN A 723 26.73 -16.06 -2.80
N GLU A 724 26.21 -15.11 -3.59
CA GLU A 724 25.99 -13.74 -3.15
C GLU A 724 24.96 -13.68 -2.01
N VAL A 725 23.85 -14.43 -2.10
CA VAL A 725 22.83 -14.53 -1.03
C VAL A 725 23.43 -15.10 0.27
N CYS A 726 24.29 -16.12 0.19
CA CYS A 726 24.92 -16.73 1.37
C CYS A 726 26.07 -15.90 1.97
N SER A 727 26.79 -15.14 1.14
CA SER A 727 28.08 -14.56 1.51
C SER A 727 28.01 -13.53 2.64
N VAL A 728 29.09 -13.44 3.43
CA VAL A 728 29.22 -12.49 4.54
C VAL A 728 29.19 -11.02 4.07
N ASP A 729 29.74 -10.77 2.88
CA ASP A 729 29.76 -9.49 2.18
C ASP A 729 28.61 -9.37 1.15
N GLY A 730 27.59 -10.21 1.28
CA GLY A 730 26.37 -10.19 0.49
C GLY A 730 25.13 -10.31 1.38
N GLY A 731 24.26 -11.29 1.10
CA GLY A 731 22.98 -11.47 1.78
C GLY A 731 23.04 -12.09 3.18
N GLN A 732 24.18 -12.63 3.62
CA GLN A 732 24.36 -13.24 4.96
C GLN A 732 23.37 -14.36 5.31
N LEU A 733 22.69 -14.94 4.32
CA LEU A 733 21.70 -15.98 4.57
C LEU A 733 22.34 -17.36 4.40
N ALA A 734 23.10 -17.77 5.41
CA ALA A 734 23.89 -19.00 5.38
C ALA A 734 23.04 -20.28 5.21
N SER A 735 21.76 -20.24 5.59
CA SER A 735 20.79 -21.33 5.37
C SER A 735 20.36 -21.47 3.90
N PHE A 736 20.60 -20.46 3.06
CA PHE A 736 20.32 -20.52 1.64
C PHE A 736 21.22 -21.56 0.98
N SER A 737 20.66 -22.31 0.04
CA SER A 737 21.31 -23.49 -0.53
C SER A 737 21.54 -23.33 -2.02
N ALA A 738 22.58 -23.98 -2.53
CA ALA A 738 22.86 -23.99 -3.95
C ALA A 738 21.69 -24.62 -4.73
N ILE A 739 21.35 -24.00 -5.85
CA ILE A 739 20.37 -24.48 -6.82
C ILE A 739 21.13 -25.19 -7.94
N LYS A 740 20.89 -26.48 -8.12
CA LYS A 740 21.62 -27.34 -9.07
C LYS A 740 20.70 -28.05 -10.05
N THR A 741 19.43 -28.23 -9.72
CA THR A 741 18.46 -28.88 -10.60
C THR A 741 17.46 -27.88 -11.16
N LEU A 742 16.85 -28.22 -12.30
CA LEU A 742 15.78 -27.42 -12.87
C LEU A 742 14.57 -27.34 -11.94
N ASP A 743 14.26 -28.43 -11.24
CA ASP A 743 13.16 -28.45 -10.27
C ASP A 743 13.42 -27.51 -9.08
N GLU A 744 14.65 -27.49 -8.55
CA GLU A 744 15.05 -26.54 -7.51
C GLU A 744 14.95 -25.08 -7.96
N LEU A 745 15.35 -24.79 -9.21
CA LEU A 745 15.26 -23.44 -9.78
C LEU A 745 13.80 -23.01 -9.97
N ILE A 746 12.94 -23.93 -10.43
CA ILE A 746 11.51 -23.70 -10.56
C ILE A 746 10.89 -23.39 -9.20
N ASP A 747 11.17 -24.19 -8.18
CA ASP A 747 10.62 -23.95 -6.84
C ASP A 747 11.13 -22.66 -6.20
N PHE A 748 12.42 -22.34 -6.39
CA PHE A 748 12.98 -21.08 -5.89
C PHE A 748 12.30 -19.86 -6.52
N VAL A 749 12.19 -19.81 -7.85
CA VAL A 749 11.53 -18.70 -8.55
C VAL A 749 10.04 -18.64 -8.23
N THR A 750 9.39 -19.80 -8.07
CA THR A 750 8.00 -19.89 -7.58
C THR A 750 7.87 -19.27 -6.19
N MET A 751 8.81 -19.54 -5.28
CA MET A 751 8.80 -18.98 -3.93
C MET A 751 8.94 -17.46 -3.94
N CYS A 752 9.83 -16.89 -4.77
CA CYS A 752 9.96 -15.43 -4.88
C CYS A 752 8.64 -14.78 -5.34
N ILE A 753 8.02 -15.31 -6.40
CA ILE A 753 6.72 -14.79 -6.87
C ILE A 753 5.64 -15.00 -5.81
N HIS A 754 5.65 -16.14 -5.11
CA HIS A 754 4.73 -16.43 -4.01
C HIS A 754 4.86 -15.41 -2.87
N ILE A 755 6.08 -15.11 -2.42
CA ILE A 755 6.36 -14.11 -1.37
C ILE A 755 5.84 -12.74 -1.80
N ALA A 756 6.26 -12.29 -2.98
CA ALA A 756 5.98 -10.94 -3.47
C ALA A 756 4.49 -10.68 -3.75
N ALA A 757 3.73 -11.71 -4.14
CA ALA A 757 2.34 -11.56 -4.54
C ALA A 757 1.34 -12.18 -3.52
N PRO A 758 0.98 -13.48 -3.60
CA PRO A 758 -0.10 -14.02 -2.78
C PRO A 758 0.21 -14.08 -1.28
N GLN A 759 1.47 -14.30 -0.88
CA GLN A 759 1.84 -14.36 0.54
C GLN A 759 1.74 -12.97 1.19
N HIS A 760 2.38 -11.96 0.61
CA HIS A 760 2.27 -10.57 1.08
C HIS A 760 0.80 -10.13 1.14
N THR A 761 0.03 -10.37 0.07
CA THR A 761 -1.42 -10.06 0.06
C THR A 761 -2.15 -10.75 1.22
N ALA A 762 -1.92 -12.05 1.44
CA ALA A 762 -2.57 -12.83 2.49
C ALA A 762 -2.34 -12.30 3.90
N VAL A 763 -1.14 -11.77 4.18
CA VAL A 763 -0.74 -11.29 5.51
C VAL A 763 -0.91 -9.78 5.69
N ASN A 764 -1.21 -9.05 4.60
CA ASN A 764 -1.32 -7.59 4.62
C ASN A 764 -2.78 -7.07 4.50
N TYR A 765 -3.62 -7.62 3.62
CA TYR A 765 -4.90 -6.99 3.26
C TYR A 765 -5.95 -7.02 4.38
N LEU A 766 -5.84 -7.96 5.32
CA LEU A 766 -6.79 -8.07 6.45
C LEU A 766 -6.32 -7.38 7.73
N GLN A 767 -5.18 -6.66 7.74
CA GLN A 767 -4.76 -5.93 8.94
C GLN A 767 -5.81 -4.88 9.32
N GLN A 768 -6.34 -4.13 8.35
CA GLN A 768 -7.44 -3.20 8.56
C GLN A 768 -8.65 -3.88 9.24
N TYR A 769 -9.04 -5.08 8.78
CA TYR A 769 -10.19 -5.78 9.35
C TYR A 769 -9.94 -6.28 10.78
N TYR A 770 -8.78 -6.88 11.05
CA TYR A 770 -8.49 -7.55 12.34
C TYR A 770 -7.87 -6.64 13.41
N GLN A 771 -7.15 -5.58 13.02
CA GLN A 771 -6.34 -4.79 13.95
C GLN A 771 -6.90 -3.40 14.24
N THR A 772 -7.67 -2.78 13.33
CA THR A 772 -8.25 -1.43 13.59
C THR A 772 -9.23 -1.39 14.76
N PHE A 773 -9.85 -2.52 15.08
CA PHE A 773 -10.57 -2.70 16.33
C PHE A 773 -9.59 -3.23 17.39
N VAL A 774 -8.86 -2.30 18.01
CA VAL A 774 -7.76 -2.58 18.96
C VAL A 774 -8.08 -3.65 20.01
N PRO A 775 -9.28 -3.74 20.61
CA PRO A 775 -9.58 -4.79 21.60
C PRO A 775 -9.49 -6.22 21.06
N ASN A 776 -9.61 -6.44 19.75
CA ASN A 776 -9.43 -7.77 19.15
C ASN A 776 -7.96 -8.18 19.09
N LYS A 777 -7.08 -7.26 18.70
CA LYS A 777 -5.66 -7.56 18.45
C LYS A 777 -4.76 -6.35 18.77
N PRO A 778 -4.56 -6.04 20.06
CA PRO A 778 -3.68 -4.94 20.47
C PRO A 778 -2.21 -5.33 20.31
N SER A 779 -1.32 -4.35 20.08
CA SER A 779 0.12 -4.59 19.93
C SER A 779 0.86 -4.75 21.27
N CYS A 780 0.26 -4.28 22.36
CA CYS A 780 0.77 -4.40 23.72
C CYS A 780 -0.36 -4.22 24.75
N LEU A 781 -0.05 -4.47 26.02
CA LEU A 781 -0.87 -4.14 27.18
C LEU A 781 -0.27 -2.95 27.94
N LEU A 782 -1.09 -2.21 28.70
CA LEU A 782 -0.67 -1.04 29.49
C LEU A 782 -0.56 -1.31 31.00
N ARG A 783 -0.73 -2.55 31.44
CA ARG A 783 -0.52 -2.98 32.82
C ARG A 783 0.27 -4.29 32.86
N PRO A 784 0.99 -4.56 33.97
CA PRO A 784 1.64 -5.85 34.18
C PRO A 784 0.66 -7.02 34.08
N LEU A 785 1.15 -8.15 33.57
CA LEU A 785 0.39 -9.40 33.55
C LEU A 785 0.14 -9.92 34.99
N PRO A 786 -0.98 -10.62 35.24
CA PRO A 786 -1.19 -11.31 36.51
C PRO A 786 -0.08 -12.34 36.74
N ARG A 787 0.36 -12.48 37.99
CA ARG A 787 1.45 -13.38 38.40
C ARG A 787 0.96 -14.77 38.76
N THR A 788 -0.32 -14.89 39.13
CA THR A 788 -0.93 -16.15 39.53
C THR A 788 -2.21 -16.42 38.76
N LEU A 789 -2.58 -17.69 38.65
CA LEU A 789 -3.88 -18.07 38.09
C LEU A 789 -5.04 -17.50 38.90
N ALA A 790 -4.89 -17.39 40.23
CA ALA A 790 -5.92 -16.83 41.11
C ALA A 790 -6.17 -15.34 40.82
N GLU A 791 -5.11 -14.55 40.60
CA GLU A 791 -5.23 -13.15 40.16
C GLU A 791 -5.99 -13.06 38.84
N LEU A 792 -5.57 -13.85 37.84
CA LEU A 792 -6.22 -13.88 36.52
C LEU A 792 -7.72 -14.25 36.63
N GLN A 793 -8.05 -15.28 37.43
CA GLN A 793 -9.43 -15.72 37.64
C GLN A 793 -10.32 -14.65 38.31
N GLY A 794 -9.70 -13.69 39.01
CA GLY A 794 -10.39 -12.54 39.60
C GLY A 794 -10.78 -11.46 38.60
N PHE A 795 -10.19 -11.43 37.40
CA PHE A 795 -10.37 -10.35 36.43
C PHE A 795 -11.84 -10.15 36.03
N LYS A 796 -12.22 -8.89 35.91
CA LYS A 796 -13.51 -8.39 35.44
C LYS A 796 -13.31 -7.50 34.22
N GLU A 797 -14.42 -7.04 33.63
CA GLU A 797 -14.40 -6.12 32.49
C GLU A 797 -13.51 -4.90 32.71
N VAL A 798 -13.59 -4.30 33.91
CA VAL A 798 -12.79 -3.12 34.27
C VAL A 798 -11.29 -3.37 34.18
N ASP A 799 -10.83 -4.58 34.49
CA ASP A 799 -9.41 -4.96 34.39
C ASP A 799 -8.98 -5.07 32.92
N ILE A 800 -9.87 -5.54 32.03
CA ILE A 800 -9.62 -5.62 30.59
C ILE A 800 -9.56 -4.24 29.96
N LEU A 801 -10.47 -3.35 30.33
CA LEU A 801 -10.46 -1.96 29.85
C LEU A 801 -9.20 -1.23 30.32
N ALA A 802 -8.76 -1.53 31.54
CA ALA A 802 -7.58 -0.95 32.15
C ALA A 802 -6.24 -1.37 31.51
N VAL A 803 -6.17 -2.52 30.83
CA VAL A 803 -4.96 -2.95 30.12
C VAL A 803 -4.90 -2.43 28.69
N LEU A 804 -6.00 -1.95 28.13
CA LEU A 804 -6.06 -1.37 26.80
C LEU A 804 -5.69 0.12 26.84
N PRO A 805 -5.14 0.67 25.75
CA PRO A 805 -5.02 2.11 25.61
C PRO A 805 -6.39 2.79 25.62
N SER A 806 -6.45 4.01 26.14
CA SER A 806 -7.64 4.85 25.98
C SER A 806 -7.88 5.09 24.48
N PRO A 807 -9.12 5.06 23.97
CA PRO A 807 -9.41 5.28 22.55
C PRO A 807 -9.00 6.65 21.99
N HIS A 808 -8.68 7.60 22.86
CA HIS A 808 -8.19 8.94 22.53
C HIS A 808 -6.68 9.06 22.71
N SER A 809 -6.02 8.02 23.23
CA SER A 809 -4.58 8.01 23.41
C SER A 809 -3.85 7.76 22.09
N ARG A 810 -2.62 8.29 21.99
CA ARG A 810 -1.72 8.07 20.86
C ARG A 810 -1.56 6.59 20.52
N ASP A 811 -1.47 5.72 21.52
CA ASP A 811 -1.26 4.28 21.33
C ASP A 811 -2.43 3.63 20.58
N TRP A 812 -3.67 3.93 20.96
CA TRP A 812 -4.84 3.41 20.23
C TRP A 812 -4.84 3.89 18.78
N LEU A 813 -4.54 5.18 18.56
CA LEU A 813 -4.53 5.77 17.22
C LEU A 813 -3.48 5.13 16.33
N LEU A 814 -2.27 4.91 16.83
CA LEU A 814 -1.22 4.22 16.07
C LEU A 814 -1.59 2.76 15.82
N MET A 815 -2.12 2.04 16.82
CA MET A 815 -2.59 0.65 16.68
C MET A 815 -3.69 0.49 15.64
N ALA A 816 -4.52 1.52 15.43
CA ALA A 816 -5.59 1.47 14.43
C ALA A 816 -5.17 2.04 13.06
N GLN A 817 -4.36 3.10 13.03
CA GLN A 817 -4.01 3.80 11.79
C GLN A 817 -2.97 3.04 10.96
N VAL A 818 -1.96 2.44 11.60
CA VAL A 818 -0.90 1.72 10.88
C VAL A 818 -1.47 0.57 10.04
N PRO A 819 -2.32 -0.32 10.60
CA PRO A 819 -2.98 -1.37 9.81
C PRO A 819 -3.83 -0.84 8.66
N TYR A 820 -4.48 0.32 8.85
CA TYR A 820 -5.27 0.94 7.79
C TYR A 820 -4.38 1.44 6.64
N LEU A 821 -3.26 2.09 6.97
CA LEU A 821 -2.28 2.55 6.00
C LEU A 821 -1.70 1.38 5.20
N LEU A 822 -1.34 0.29 5.87
CA LEU A 822 -0.68 -0.85 5.23
C LEU A 822 -1.65 -1.73 4.42
N SER A 823 -2.94 -1.77 4.75
CA SER A 823 -3.92 -2.66 4.09
C SER A 823 -4.65 -2.07 2.89
N MET A 824 -4.14 -1.01 2.23
CA MET A 824 -4.83 -0.50 1.05
C MET A 824 -4.84 -1.54 -0.06
N GLU A 825 -6.03 -1.80 -0.63
CA GLU A 825 -6.14 -2.68 -1.79
C GLU A 825 -5.45 -2.05 -3.00
N VAL A 826 -4.70 -2.85 -3.74
CA VAL A 826 -4.03 -2.39 -4.95
C VAL A 826 -5.04 -2.10 -6.05
N ALA A 827 -4.69 -1.15 -6.92
CA ALA A 827 -5.46 -0.87 -8.12
C ALA A 827 -5.50 -2.10 -9.04
N ALA A 828 -6.55 -2.20 -9.87
CA ALA A 828 -6.79 -3.38 -10.71
C ALA A 828 -5.65 -3.67 -11.71
N ASP A 829 -4.89 -2.65 -12.10
CA ASP A 829 -3.71 -2.73 -12.97
C ASP A 829 -2.45 -3.27 -12.27
N ASN A 830 -2.48 -3.40 -10.96
CA ASN A 830 -1.37 -3.88 -10.13
C ASN A 830 -1.61 -5.30 -9.57
N THR A 831 -2.50 -6.05 -10.21
CA THR A 831 -2.86 -7.41 -9.80
C THR A 831 -2.08 -8.47 -10.55
N ILE A 832 -1.90 -9.64 -9.94
CA ILE A 832 -1.23 -10.78 -10.58
C ILE A 832 -1.94 -11.24 -11.86
N LEU A 833 -3.27 -11.11 -11.90
CA LEU A 833 -4.06 -11.40 -13.09
C LEU A 833 -3.86 -10.36 -14.20
N HIS A 834 -3.78 -9.07 -13.84
CA HIS A 834 -3.46 -8.02 -14.80
C HIS A 834 -2.07 -8.19 -15.40
N TYR A 835 -1.08 -8.54 -14.57
CA TYR A 835 0.25 -8.91 -15.03
C TYR A 835 0.20 -10.04 -16.06
N ALA A 836 -0.51 -11.14 -15.77
CA ALA A 836 -0.65 -12.24 -16.72
C ALA A 836 -1.29 -11.78 -18.04
N ALA A 837 -2.32 -10.91 -17.98
CA ALA A 837 -3.04 -10.42 -19.15
C ALA A 837 -2.21 -9.47 -20.03
N THR A 838 -1.40 -8.60 -19.45
CA THR A 838 -0.57 -7.63 -20.17
C THR A 838 0.72 -8.24 -20.69
N THR A 839 1.31 -9.19 -19.95
CA THR A 839 2.52 -9.90 -20.33
C THR A 839 2.38 -10.60 -21.69
N ILE A 840 1.20 -11.16 -21.99
CA ILE A 840 0.90 -11.81 -23.28
C ILE A 840 1.14 -10.86 -24.48
N LYS A 841 0.88 -9.56 -24.30
CA LYS A 841 0.89 -8.54 -25.38
C LYS A 841 2.18 -7.71 -25.42
N SER A 842 3.03 -7.80 -24.40
CA SER A 842 4.24 -6.97 -24.25
C SER A 842 5.35 -7.44 -25.18
N SER A 843 5.62 -6.71 -26.26
CA SER A 843 6.71 -7.03 -27.21
C SER A 843 8.10 -7.01 -26.56
N SER A 844 8.28 -6.26 -25.46
CA SER A 844 9.51 -6.19 -24.67
C SER A 844 9.75 -7.39 -23.75
N THR A 845 8.72 -8.21 -23.50
CA THR A 845 8.84 -9.40 -22.65
C THR A 845 9.38 -10.58 -23.47
N PRO A 846 10.33 -11.40 -22.96
CA PRO A 846 10.79 -12.62 -23.64
C PRO A 846 9.66 -13.53 -24.09
N THR A 847 9.79 -14.12 -25.28
CA THR A 847 8.75 -14.96 -25.90
C THR A 847 8.33 -16.13 -25.02
N ASP A 848 9.26 -16.76 -24.31
CA ASP A 848 8.99 -17.88 -23.39
C ASP A 848 8.03 -17.48 -22.27
N ILE A 849 8.24 -16.27 -21.71
CA ILE A 849 7.36 -15.71 -20.67
C ILE A 849 5.98 -15.37 -21.26
N ARG A 850 5.93 -14.75 -22.45
CA ARG A 850 4.63 -14.41 -23.09
C ARG A 850 3.78 -15.64 -23.36
N ASN A 851 4.41 -16.70 -23.86
CA ASN A 851 3.73 -17.96 -24.16
C ASN A 851 3.16 -18.61 -22.89
N ALA A 852 3.97 -18.65 -21.81
CA ALA A 852 3.53 -19.17 -20.52
C ALA A 852 2.45 -18.29 -19.84
N ALA A 853 2.47 -16.97 -20.05
CA ALA A 853 1.52 -16.04 -19.44
C ALA A 853 0.07 -16.28 -19.87
N MET A 854 -0.16 -16.83 -21.07
CA MET A 854 -1.51 -17.21 -21.51
C MET A 854 -2.09 -18.34 -20.66
N ILE A 855 -1.28 -19.36 -20.37
CA ILE A 855 -1.66 -20.47 -19.49
C ILE A 855 -1.88 -19.94 -18.07
N PHE A 856 -0.95 -19.12 -17.57
CA PHE A 856 -1.04 -18.53 -16.24
C PHE A 856 -2.32 -17.71 -16.05
N LYS A 857 -2.67 -16.86 -17.01
CA LYS A 857 -3.92 -16.08 -16.99
C LYS A 857 -5.14 -16.99 -16.91
N ASN A 858 -5.22 -18.01 -17.76
CA ASN A 858 -6.36 -18.92 -17.79
C ASN A 858 -6.51 -19.68 -16.47
N ASP A 859 -5.40 -20.22 -15.94
CA ASP A 859 -5.38 -20.94 -14.67
C ASP A 859 -5.79 -20.00 -13.50
N LEU A 860 -5.36 -18.73 -13.49
CA LEU A 860 -5.80 -17.74 -12.51
C LEU A 860 -7.30 -17.42 -12.62
N GLN A 861 -7.83 -17.29 -13.84
CA GLN A 861 -9.27 -17.05 -14.04
C GLN A 861 -10.10 -18.26 -13.59
N GLU A 862 -9.66 -19.48 -13.92
CA GLU A 862 -10.29 -20.70 -13.44
C GLU A 862 -10.25 -20.77 -11.92
N PHE A 863 -9.12 -20.46 -11.30
CA PHE A 863 -8.99 -20.37 -9.86
C PHE A 863 -9.93 -19.32 -9.24
N ALA A 864 -10.12 -18.16 -9.86
CA ALA A 864 -11.07 -17.16 -9.38
C ALA A 864 -12.52 -17.69 -9.36
N HIS A 865 -12.89 -18.54 -10.31
CA HIS A 865 -14.22 -19.17 -10.41
C HIS A 865 -14.38 -20.40 -9.50
N HIS A 866 -13.33 -21.22 -9.37
CA HIS A 866 -13.33 -22.51 -8.68
C HIS A 866 -12.62 -22.52 -7.34
N ARG A 867 -12.13 -21.36 -6.87
CA ARG A 867 -11.65 -21.20 -5.49
C ARG A 867 -12.68 -21.81 -4.56
N PHE A 868 -12.20 -22.45 -3.50
CA PHE A 868 -13.10 -22.98 -2.50
C PHE A 868 -14.06 -21.85 -2.10
N ARG A 869 -15.38 -22.12 -2.16
CA ARG A 869 -16.49 -21.19 -1.83
C ARG A 869 -16.43 -20.79 -0.36
N SER A 870 -15.31 -20.20 0.04
CA SER A 870 -14.99 -19.72 1.36
C SER A 870 -15.11 -18.20 1.33
N THR A 871 -15.42 -17.62 2.48
CA THR A 871 -15.49 -16.17 2.66
C THR A 871 -14.10 -15.51 2.68
N TYR A 872 -13.02 -16.28 2.51
CA TYR A 872 -11.65 -15.78 2.48
C TYR A 872 -11.27 -15.31 1.06
N LEU A 873 -11.53 -14.02 0.80
CA LEU A 873 -11.39 -13.40 -0.52
C LEU A 873 -10.01 -12.79 -0.78
N VAL A 874 -9.07 -12.90 0.16
CA VAL A 874 -7.75 -12.23 0.08
C VAL A 874 -6.91 -12.73 -1.09
N MET A 875 -7.09 -14.00 -1.48
CA MET A 875 -6.37 -14.60 -2.61
C MET A 875 -7.14 -14.56 -3.92
N ASP A 876 -8.13 -13.68 -4.04
CA ASP A 876 -8.77 -13.43 -5.33
C ASP A 876 -7.74 -12.89 -6.34
N PRO A 877 -7.44 -13.55 -7.48
CA PRO A 877 -6.46 -13.05 -8.45
C PRO A 877 -6.75 -11.63 -8.98
N TYR A 878 -8.00 -11.18 -8.90
CA TYR A 878 -8.41 -9.81 -9.23
C TYR A 878 -8.05 -8.77 -8.15
N ARG A 879 -7.54 -9.21 -6.99
CA ARG A 879 -7.15 -8.38 -5.84
C ARG A 879 -5.75 -8.68 -5.33
N THR A 880 -5.23 -9.88 -5.59
CA THR A 880 -3.85 -10.26 -5.27
C THR A 880 -2.88 -9.37 -6.03
N ALA A 881 -2.05 -8.65 -5.29
CA ALA A 881 -1.03 -7.78 -5.85
C ALA A 881 -0.01 -8.57 -6.68
N VAL A 882 0.57 -7.94 -7.71
CA VAL A 882 1.67 -8.53 -8.50
C VAL A 882 3.00 -8.48 -7.75
N SER A 883 3.15 -7.55 -6.80
CA SER A 883 4.37 -7.25 -6.05
C SER A 883 4.03 -6.74 -4.65
N ILE A 884 5.05 -6.53 -3.82
CA ILE A 884 4.95 -5.80 -2.56
C ILE A 884 4.84 -4.31 -2.89
N LEU A 885 3.61 -3.81 -2.89
CA LEU A 885 3.24 -2.47 -3.33
C LEU A 885 2.83 -1.53 -2.20
N ILE A 886 2.85 -2.01 -0.95
CA ILE A 886 2.53 -1.20 0.23
C ILE A 886 3.24 -1.74 1.46
#